data_AF-A0A426DFX6-F1
#
_entry.id   AF-A0A426DFX6-F1
#
_cell.length_a   1.000
_cell.length_b   1.000
_cell.length_c   1.000
_cell.angle_alpha   90.00
_cell.angle_beta   90.00
_cell.angle_gamma   90.00
#
_symmetry.space_group_name_H-M   'P 1'
#
loop_
_entity.id
_entity.type
_entity.pdbx_description
1 polymer ?
#
loop_
_entity_poly.entity_id
_entity_poly.type
_entity_poly.pdbx_seq_one_letter_code
_entity_poly.pdbx_strand_id
1 'polypeptide(L)'
;MHNIPQKGVKNLLCQFEKMIYPPNPAQADPGSYMIALYRPCEKIKDASGQVLTQVKAVGYCLPVADHLRYEMQGHWSRHQNHGLQFEVESYDEVLIPSKEGIIAYLSSGKIKGIGPKVAERIYRAFGLRTLDVLDKEPERLLSIPGIGEDKLRKICDSYLENRGARDVVAFLAPHGITPNRAVKLYKKYGNQAMEIVKNHPYQLCEMTGIGFKTADKIAMNMGVNLLSTERVDEGLLFTLVDAESKGHLCMEKHPFIKACLKILNTPQLTEEMAANRAARLVYSGQLVSYRGNVYRAKNAYAETQLAEQLCQQMRTGKKNICTNLDDELDEEERLMGLKLAPEQRDAVKMALTQGLSVITGGPGTGKTLIQKAILDIYRRQYPRAAICCSAPTGRAARRMEQQAGCTASTVHKALGLVADEDGSYGEPEIIEADLILVDEVSMLDIYLAGFLFGAIEYGKRIVLIGDADQLPSVGPGAVLSEIIASGRIPVVRLDKVFRQDSGSRIATNAKKIRHGDTSLEYGDDFQFIPSPNMQVSAEKIAELYLQETKKYGIDNVALLTPYRQKTETGANALNERLRELVNPGGLGKPEIIRGKRIFRCGDKVMQIKNKDDVNNGDIGYIRNISGSGEDTTVQVDFGDGRMKEYEPAELDMLDFGYAFTVHKSQGSEYKSVIINLQCAHYNMLTRPLIYTAITRGKERVAIVGEKRALCIAIKKTDTEKRGTCLAQRLQELI
;
A
#
# COMPACT_ATOMS: atom_id res chain seq x y z
N MET A 1 -19.77 59.64 -26.32
CA MET A 1 -20.42 58.39 -25.87
C MET A 1 -19.92 57.17 -26.67
N HIS A 2 -18.60 56.92 -26.77
CA HIS A 2 -18.08 56.04 -27.85
C HIS A 2 -17.30 54.78 -27.46
N ASN A 3 -17.21 54.40 -26.18
CA ASN A 3 -16.50 53.16 -25.80
C ASN A 3 -17.27 52.30 -24.80
N ILE A 4 -18.60 52.30 -24.80
CA ILE A 4 -19.37 51.35 -23.98
C ILE A 4 -19.72 50.15 -24.88
N PRO A 5 -19.56 48.88 -24.45
CA PRO A 5 -20.07 47.74 -25.21
C PRO A 5 -21.56 47.94 -25.52
N GLN A 6 -22.01 47.58 -26.72
CA GLN A 6 -23.41 47.78 -27.15
C GLN A 6 -24.40 47.27 -26.09
N LYS A 7 -25.46 48.06 -25.82
CA LYS A 7 -26.61 47.64 -24.99
C LYS A 7 -27.11 46.27 -25.50
N GLY A 8 -26.75 45.20 -24.79
CA GLY A 8 -27.11 43.82 -25.18
C GLY A 8 -26.10 42.74 -24.77
N VAL A 9 -24.82 43.07 -24.55
CA VAL A 9 -23.85 42.09 -24.04
C VAL A 9 -24.02 41.98 -22.53
N LYS A 10 -24.71 40.93 -22.05
CA LYS A 10 -24.92 40.72 -20.61
C LYS A 10 -23.62 40.39 -19.88
N ASN A 11 -22.75 39.55 -20.46
CA ASN A 11 -21.49 39.10 -19.83
C ASN A 11 -20.33 39.14 -20.85
N LEU A 12 -19.16 39.63 -20.43
CA LEU A 12 -17.93 39.74 -21.24
C LEU A 12 -16.87 38.76 -20.70
N LEU A 13 -16.47 37.75 -21.49
CA LEU A 13 -15.44 36.81 -21.09
C LEU A 13 -14.04 37.36 -21.40
N CYS A 14 -13.18 37.46 -20.38
CA CYS A 14 -11.80 37.93 -20.51
C CYS A 14 -10.81 37.02 -19.78
N GLN A 15 -9.54 37.06 -20.19
CA GLN A 15 -8.41 36.40 -19.55
C GLN A 15 -7.45 37.45 -18.97
N PHE A 16 -6.92 37.24 -17.77
CA PHE A 16 -5.89 38.14 -17.21
C PHE A 16 -4.68 38.20 -18.13
N GLU A 17 -4.18 39.41 -18.40
CA GLU A 17 -3.04 39.63 -19.29
C GLU A 17 -1.83 40.16 -18.54
N LYS A 18 -2.00 41.23 -17.74
CA LYS A 18 -0.93 41.78 -16.91
C LYS A 18 -1.46 42.71 -15.83
N MET A 19 -0.68 42.86 -14.77
CA MET A 19 -0.90 43.88 -13.74
C MET A 19 -0.13 45.16 -14.09
N ILE A 20 -0.79 46.31 -14.01
CA ILE A 20 -0.19 47.64 -14.27
C ILE A 20 0.28 48.27 -12.95
N TYR A 21 -0.50 48.14 -11.88
CA TYR A 21 -0.18 48.73 -10.59
C TYR A 21 -0.78 47.92 -9.44
N PRO A 22 0.00 47.57 -8.39
CA PRO A 22 1.46 47.75 -8.29
C PRO A 22 2.23 46.83 -9.27
N PRO A 23 3.46 47.14 -9.68
CA PRO A 23 4.19 46.30 -10.66
C PRO A 23 4.49 44.87 -10.18
N ASN A 24 4.38 44.58 -8.87
CA ASN A 24 4.53 43.25 -8.30
C ASN A 24 3.31 42.88 -7.41
N PRO A 25 2.46 41.92 -7.82
CA PRO A 25 1.27 41.52 -7.05
C PRO A 25 1.61 40.95 -5.67
N ALA A 26 2.78 40.31 -5.54
CA ALA A 26 3.20 39.65 -4.30
C ALA A 26 3.63 40.62 -3.18
N GLN A 27 3.72 41.92 -3.48
CA GLN A 27 4.11 42.99 -2.55
C GLN A 27 2.95 43.96 -2.25
N ALA A 28 1.75 43.69 -2.76
CA ALA A 28 0.58 44.53 -2.50
C ALA A 28 0.00 44.24 -1.12
N ASP A 29 -0.13 45.26 -0.27
CA ASP A 29 -0.83 45.14 1.01
C ASP A 29 -2.32 44.79 0.78
N PRO A 30 -2.96 44.00 1.65
CA PRO A 30 -4.40 43.73 1.58
C PRO A 30 -5.19 45.04 1.60
N GLY A 31 -5.91 45.34 0.52
CA GLY A 31 -6.63 46.62 0.35
C GLY A 31 -5.90 47.66 -0.50
N SER A 32 -4.81 47.30 -1.19
CA SER A 32 -4.17 48.17 -2.19
C SER A 32 -5.05 48.33 -3.44
N TYR A 33 -5.15 49.55 -3.95
CA TYR A 33 -5.79 49.80 -5.24
C TYR A 33 -4.96 49.17 -6.37
N MET A 34 -5.62 48.43 -7.25
CA MET A 34 -5.00 47.67 -8.33
C MET A 34 -5.50 48.15 -9.69
N ILE A 35 -4.62 48.09 -10.68
CA ILE A 35 -4.94 48.32 -12.09
C ILE A 35 -4.45 47.10 -12.87
N ALA A 36 -5.35 46.40 -13.54
CA ALA A 36 -5.03 45.20 -14.31
C ALA A 36 -5.61 45.28 -15.74
N LEU A 37 -4.93 44.62 -16.68
CA LEU A 37 -5.41 44.43 -18.04
C LEU A 37 -5.91 43.00 -18.21
N TYR A 38 -7.08 42.90 -18.83
CA TYR A 38 -7.70 41.65 -19.23
C TYR A 38 -7.91 41.65 -20.74
N ARG A 39 -7.60 40.54 -21.40
CA ARG A 39 -7.80 40.34 -22.83
C ARG A 39 -9.15 39.68 -23.07
N PRO A 40 -10.05 40.27 -23.89
CA PRO A 40 -11.29 39.60 -24.28
C PRO A 40 -11.01 38.26 -24.98
N CYS A 41 -11.71 37.21 -24.55
CA CYS A 41 -11.67 35.90 -25.21
C CYS A 41 -12.54 35.84 -26.47
N GLU A 42 -13.44 36.82 -26.63
CA GLU A 42 -14.39 36.92 -27.72
C GLU A 42 -14.13 38.19 -28.53
N LYS A 43 -14.37 38.14 -29.85
CA LYS A 43 -14.25 39.31 -30.73
C LYS A 43 -15.39 40.28 -30.47
N ILE A 44 -15.16 41.24 -29.58
CA ILE A 44 -16.15 42.23 -29.20
C ILE A 44 -15.78 43.57 -29.80
N LYS A 45 -16.78 44.25 -30.36
CA LYS A 45 -16.63 45.60 -30.92
C LYS A 45 -17.17 46.62 -29.93
N ASP A 46 -16.48 47.75 -29.81
CA ASP A 46 -17.00 48.88 -29.05
C ASP A 46 -18.13 49.61 -29.82
N ALA A 47 -18.71 50.64 -29.20
CA ALA A 47 -19.78 51.45 -29.83
C ALA A 47 -19.36 52.18 -31.12
N SER A 48 -18.06 52.21 -31.46
CA SER A 48 -17.51 52.76 -32.70
C SER A 48 -17.23 51.70 -33.77
N GLY A 49 -17.46 50.42 -33.46
CA GLY A 49 -17.22 49.29 -34.37
C GLY A 49 -15.78 48.77 -34.36
N GLN A 50 -14.92 49.31 -33.50
CA GLN A 50 -13.52 48.88 -33.36
C GLN A 50 -13.43 47.64 -32.45
N VAL A 51 -12.58 46.67 -32.81
CA VAL A 51 -12.37 45.46 -32.01
C VAL A 51 -11.65 45.81 -30.71
N LEU A 52 -12.27 45.45 -29.59
CA LEU A 52 -11.75 45.66 -28.25
C LEU A 52 -10.67 44.61 -27.98
N THR A 53 -9.41 45.05 -27.93
CA THR A 53 -8.25 44.16 -27.74
C THR A 53 -7.86 43.98 -26.27
N GLN A 54 -8.18 44.97 -25.42
CA GLN A 54 -7.86 44.97 -24.00
C GLN A 54 -8.95 45.68 -23.19
N VAL A 55 -9.23 45.16 -22.01
CA VAL A 55 -10.09 45.74 -20.98
C VAL A 55 -9.20 46.15 -19.82
N LYS A 56 -9.19 47.44 -19.47
CA LYS A 56 -8.55 47.92 -18.26
C LYS A 56 -9.56 47.86 -17.12
N ALA A 57 -9.27 47.07 -16.08
CA ALA A 57 -10.07 47.04 -14.86
C ALA A 57 -9.29 47.65 -13.70
N VAL A 58 -10.01 48.35 -12.83
CA VAL A 58 -9.46 49.03 -11.66
C VAL A 58 -10.33 48.74 -10.44
N GLY A 59 -9.73 48.65 -9.27
CA GLY A 59 -10.44 48.30 -8.05
C GLY A 59 -9.49 47.75 -6.99
N TYR A 60 -10.04 47.22 -5.92
CA TYR A 60 -9.26 46.62 -4.84
C TYR A 60 -9.20 45.10 -5.00
N CYS A 61 -8.04 44.50 -4.74
CA CYS A 61 -7.83 43.04 -4.77
C CYS A 61 -8.27 42.37 -6.10
N LEU A 62 -7.97 42.99 -7.25
CA LEU A 62 -8.37 42.44 -8.54
C LEU A 62 -7.84 41.01 -8.74
N PRO A 63 -8.64 40.08 -9.27
CA PRO A 63 -8.22 38.70 -9.42
C PRO A 63 -7.20 38.54 -10.55
N VAL A 64 -6.05 37.94 -10.23
CA VAL A 64 -4.89 37.77 -11.12
C VAL A 64 -4.45 36.32 -11.34
N ALA A 65 -5.18 35.36 -10.77
CA ALA A 65 -4.82 33.94 -10.87
C ALA A 65 -5.14 33.36 -12.25
N ASP A 66 -4.14 32.79 -12.93
CA ASP A 66 -4.25 32.26 -14.31
C ASP A 66 -5.14 31.00 -14.46
N HIS A 67 -5.62 30.42 -13.36
CA HIS A 67 -6.33 29.13 -13.34
C HIS A 67 -7.69 29.17 -12.64
N LEU A 68 -8.14 30.36 -12.23
CA LEU A 68 -9.42 30.56 -11.57
C LEU A 68 -10.33 31.43 -12.44
N ARG A 69 -11.63 31.17 -12.42
CA ARG A 69 -12.62 31.98 -13.12
C ARG A 69 -13.34 32.85 -12.10
N TYR A 70 -13.48 34.12 -12.44
CA TYR A 70 -14.16 35.10 -11.60
C TYR A 70 -15.31 35.74 -12.39
N GLU A 71 -16.41 36.01 -11.70
CA GLU A 71 -17.48 36.87 -12.19
C GLU A 71 -17.32 38.23 -11.50
N MET A 72 -16.95 39.25 -12.28
CA MET A 72 -16.75 40.60 -11.77
C MET A 72 -18.01 41.44 -12.01
N GLN A 73 -18.45 42.15 -10.98
CA GLN A 73 -19.50 43.14 -11.06
C GLN A 73 -18.92 44.54 -10.85
N GLY A 74 -19.45 45.50 -11.59
CA GLY A 74 -18.91 46.85 -11.64
C GLY A 74 -19.51 47.67 -12.75
N HIS A 75 -18.94 48.83 -12.99
CA HIS A 75 -19.43 49.77 -13.99
C HIS A 75 -18.30 50.34 -14.85
N TRP A 76 -18.65 50.81 -16.05
CA TRP A 76 -17.70 51.43 -16.95
C TRP A 76 -17.56 52.92 -16.62
N SER A 77 -16.34 53.39 -16.36
CA SER A 77 -16.00 54.79 -16.14
C SER A 77 -14.99 55.28 -17.19
N ARG A 78 -14.90 56.60 -17.40
CA ARG A 78 -13.95 57.20 -18.34
C ARG A 78 -13.12 58.27 -17.65
N HIS A 79 -11.83 57.98 -17.47
CA HIS A 79 -10.89 58.89 -16.83
C HIS A 79 -10.19 59.77 -17.87
N GLN A 80 -10.02 61.07 -17.59
CA GLN A 80 -9.46 62.06 -18.54
C GLN A 80 -8.07 61.66 -19.06
N ASN A 81 -7.21 61.12 -18.19
CA ASN A 81 -5.82 60.76 -18.53
C ASN A 81 -5.61 59.27 -18.90
N HIS A 82 -6.56 58.39 -18.58
CA HIS A 82 -6.32 56.93 -18.62
C HIS A 82 -7.34 56.13 -19.43
N GLY A 83 -8.28 56.81 -20.09
CA GLY A 83 -9.25 56.23 -21.00
C GLY A 83 -10.41 55.52 -20.28
N LEU A 84 -11.06 54.61 -21.01
CA LEU A 84 -12.15 53.78 -20.49
C LEU A 84 -11.60 52.72 -19.53
N GLN A 85 -12.26 52.56 -18.39
CA GLN A 85 -11.92 51.59 -17.36
C GLN A 85 -13.19 50.90 -16.85
N PHE A 86 -13.05 49.65 -16.43
CA PHE A 86 -14.07 48.92 -15.70
C PHE A 86 -13.75 49.01 -14.21
N GLU A 87 -14.53 49.77 -13.47
CA GLU A 87 -14.42 49.89 -12.01
C GLU A 87 -15.10 48.69 -11.37
N VAL A 88 -14.31 47.80 -10.78
CA VAL A 88 -14.78 46.58 -10.12
C VAL A 88 -15.26 46.92 -8.72
N GLU A 89 -16.54 46.67 -8.46
CA GLU A 89 -17.18 46.86 -7.16
C GLU A 89 -17.11 45.58 -6.32
N SER A 90 -17.32 44.43 -6.95
CA SER A 90 -17.22 43.11 -6.33
C SER A 90 -16.85 42.06 -7.36
N TYR A 91 -16.35 40.91 -6.90
CA TYR A 91 -16.18 39.74 -7.74
C TYR A 91 -16.37 38.48 -6.92
N ASP A 92 -16.95 37.46 -7.55
CA ASP A 92 -17.10 36.13 -6.98
C ASP A 92 -16.30 35.13 -7.80
N GLU A 93 -15.59 34.22 -7.13
CA GLU A 93 -14.93 33.11 -7.80
C GLU A 93 -15.97 32.08 -8.25
N VAL A 94 -16.09 31.87 -9.55
CA VAL A 94 -17.05 30.93 -10.14
C VAL A 94 -16.36 29.62 -10.45
N LEU A 95 -16.71 28.59 -9.70
CA LEU A 95 -16.32 27.22 -10.01
C LEU A 95 -17.18 26.69 -11.16
N ILE A 96 -16.56 26.51 -12.34
CA ILE A 96 -17.23 25.82 -13.45
C ILE A 96 -16.78 24.36 -13.45
N PRO A 97 -17.72 23.41 -13.30
CA PRO A 97 -17.37 21.99 -13.37
C PRO A 97 -16.82 21.67 -14.76
N SER A 98 -15.66 21.03 -14.81
CA SER A 98 -15.05 20.66 -16.09
C SER A 98 -15.87 19.59 -16.80
N LYS A 99 -15.65 19.42 -18.10
CA LYS A 99 -16.21 18.28 -18.87
C LYS A 99 -15.97 16.96 -18.15
N GLU A 100 -14.73 16.75 -17.71
CA GLU A 100 -14.29 15.55 -17.01
C GLU A 100 -15.02 15.41 -15.67
N GLY A 101 -15.19 16.52 -14.92
CA GLY A 101 -15.93 16.55 -13.66
C GLY A 101 -17.40 16.15 -13.82
N ILE A 102 -18.09 16.69 -14.83
CA ILE A 102 -19.48 16.36 -15.13
C ILE A 102 -19.60 14.88 -15.51
N ILE A 103 -18.77 14.40 -16.44
CA ILE A 103 -18.81 13.00 -16.90
C ILE A 103 -18.50 12.05 -15.73
N ALA A 104 -17.52 12.38 -14.88
CA ALA A 104 -17.16 11.57 -13.72
C ALA A 104 -18.28 11.51 -12.69
N TYR A 105 -18.97 12.63 -12.42
CA TYR A 105 -20.13 12.64 -11.53
C TYR A 105 -21.26 11.76 -12.08
N LEU A 106 -21.59 11.93 -13.36
CA LEU A 106 -22.64 11.15 -14.01
C LEU A 106 -22.32 9.65 -14.07
N SER A 107 -21.06 9.29 -14.31
CA SER A 107 -20.62 7.89 -14.40
C SER A 107 -20.13 7.30 -13.08
N SER A 108 -20.38 7.98 -11.96
CA SER A 108 -19.92 7.60 -10.61
C SER A 108 -20.44 6.26 -10.09
N GLY A 109 -21.41 5.65 -10.77
CA GLY A 109 -22.16 4.48 -10.29
C GLY A 109 -23.18 4.80 -9.20
N LYS A 110 -23.22 6.06 -8.70
CA LYS A 110 -24.25 6.55 -7.78
C LYS A 110 -25.53 6.96 -8.49
N ILE A 111 -25.43 7.48 -9.71
CA ILE A 111 -26.59 7.74 -10.55
C ILE A 111 -26.94 6.46 -11.31
N LYS A 112 -27.96 5.75 -10.82
CA LYS A 112 -28.39 4.47 -11.37
C LYS A 112 -28.89 4.67 -12.80
N GLY A 113 -28.37 3.87 -13.72
CA GLY A 113 -28.72 3.93 -15.14
C GLY A 113 -27.76 4.74 -16.01
N ILE A 114 -26.78 5.46 -15.45
CA ILE A 114 -25.78 6.19 -16.24
C ILE A 114 -24.41 5.49 -16.17
N GLY A 115 -24.06 4.78 -17.24
CA GLY A 115 -22.69 4.30 -17.46
C GLY A 115 -21.83 5.32 -18.21
N PRO A 116 -20.50 5.11 -18.33
CA PRO A 116 -19.57 6.05 -18.99
C PRO A 116 -20.01 6.48 -20.41
N LYS A 117 -20.47 5.53 -21.23
CA LYS A 117 -20.96 5.81 -22.59
C LYS A 117 -22.25 6.64 -22.62
N VAL A 118 -23.08 6.53 -21.58
CA VAL A 118 -24.32 7.32 -21.46
C VAL A 118 -23.96 8.73 -20.96
N ALA A 119 -23.09 8.83 -19.96
CA ALA A 119 -22.58 10.11 -19.44
C ALA A 119 -21.95 10.98 -20.54
N GLU A 120 -21.12 10.40 -21.41
CA GLU A 120 -20.56 11.12 -22.56
C GLU A 120 -21.62 11.63 -23.54
N ARG A 121 -22.67 10.84 -23.78
CA ARG A 121 -23.77 11.24 -24.67
C ARG A 121 -24.58 12.39 -24.07
N ILE A 122 -24.87 12.33 -22.77
CA ILE A 122 -25.51 13.42 -22.03
C ILE A 122 -24.67 14.69 -22.12
N TYR A 123 -23.37 14.60 -21.85
CA TYR A 123 -22.48 15.76 -21.96
C TYR A 123 -22.39 16.31 -23.39
N ARG A 124 -22.35 15.45 -24.42
CA ARG A 124 -22.36 15.91 -25.82
C ARG A 124 -23.63 16.68 -26.18
N ALA A 125 -24.77 16.32 -25.61
CA ALA A 125 -26.04 16.98 -25.88
C ALA A 125 -26.18 18.33 -25.14
N PHE A 126 -25.72 18.41 -23.89
CA PHE A 126 -26.01 19.56 -23.02
C PHE A 126 -24.78 20.37 -22.58
N GLY A 127 -23.57 19.87 -22.79
CA GLY A 127 -22.31 20.52 -22.45
C GLY A 127 -22.20 20.86 -20.97
N LEU A 128 -21.68 22.03 -20.65
CA LEU A 128 -21.54 22.52 -19.27
C LEU A 128 -22.90 22.70 -18.55
N ARG A 129 -24.01 22.82 -19.30
CA ARG A 129 -25.37 22.93 -18.74
C ARG A 129 -25.98 21.59 -18.34
N THR A 130 -25.25 20.49 -18.46
CA THR A 130 -25.75 19.15 -18.16
C THR A 130 -26.34 19.05 -16.74
N LEU A 131 -25.66 19.64 -15.76
CA LEU A 131 -26.12 19.63 -14.36
C LEU A 131 -27.35 20.52 -14.15
N ASP A 132 -27.44 21.65 -14.86
CA ASP A 132 -28.62 22.52 -14.84
C ASP A 132 -29.85 21.85 -15.45
N VAL A 133 -29.65 21.09 -16.53
CA VAL A 133 -30.72 20.33 -17.19
C VAL A 133 -31.26 19.25 -16.24
N LEU A 134 -30.39 18.55 -15.50
CA LEU A 134 -30.81 17.60 -14.48
C LEU A 134 -31.58 18.24 -13.32
N ASP A 135 -31.27 19.50 -12.98
CA ASP A 135 -31.93 20.23 -11.89
C ASP A 135 -33.29 20.81 -12.27
N LYS A 136 -33.44 21.28 -13.51
CA LYS A 136 -34.60 22.11 -13.92
C LYS A 136 -35.50 21.45 -14.95
N GLU A 137 -34.93 20.64 -15.85
CA GLU A 137 -35.62 20.09 -17.02
C GLU A 137 -35.17 18.64 -17.31
N PRO A 138 -35.23 17.71 -16.33
CA PRO A 138 -34.67 16.36 -16.47
C PRO A 138 -35.32 15.55 -17.60
N GLU A 139 -36.59 15.82 -17.93
CA GLU A 139 -37.31 15.26 -19.09
C GLU A 139 -36.56 15.43 -20.42
N ARG A 140 -35.69 16.45 -20.55
CA ARG A 140 -34.86 16.61 -21.75
C ARG A 140 -33.89 15.45 -21.97
N LEU A 141 -33.56 14.67 -20.95
CA LEU A 141 -32.74 13.47 -21.10
C LEU A 141 -33.41 12.39 -21.96
N LEU A 142 -34.74 12.42 -22.16
CA LEU A 142 -35.45 11.52 -23.08
C LEU A 142 -35.02 11.69 -24.54
N SER A 143 -34.47 12.86 -24.91
CA SER A 143 -33.94 13.07 -26.25
C SER A 143 -32.63 12.31 -26.51
N ILE A 144 -32.08 11.62 -25.49
CA ILE A 144 -30.81 10.89 -25.60
C ILE A 144 -31.08 9.40 -25.87
N PRO A 145 -30.52 8.85 -26.96
CA PRO A 145 -30.68 7.44 -27.28
C PRO A 145 -30.24 6.53 -26.12
N GLY A 146 -31.12 5.62 -25.69
CA GLY A 146 -30.86 4.69 -24.58
C GLY A 146 -31.26 5.16 -23.18
N ILE A 147 -31.99 6.29 -23.09
CA ILE A 147 -32.70 6.74 -21.88
C ILE A 147 -34.21 6.76 -22.18
N GLY A 148 -34.92 5.72 -21.71
CA GLY A 148 -36.39 5.68 -21.71
C GLY A 148 -36.97 6.12 -20.36
N GLU A 149 -38.30 6.20 -20.24
CA GLU A 149 -38.99 6.71 -19.04
C GLU A 149 -38.59 6.00 -17.74
N ASP A 150 -38.54 4.66 -17.72
CA ASP A 150 -38.12 3.89 -16.53
C ASP A 150 -36.68 4.20 -16.10
N LYS A 151 -35.81 4.46 -17.08
CA LYS A 151 -34.41 4.77 -16.84
C LYS A 151 -34.25 6.20 -16.35
N LEU A 152 -35.02 7.13 -16.93
CA LEU A 152 -35.09 8.51 -16.47
C LEU A 152 -35.54 8.56 -15.00
N ARG A 153 -36.58 7.80 -14.62
CA ARG A 153 -37.04 7.75 -13.22
C ARG A 153 -35.92 7.32 -12.27
N LYS A 154 -35.21 6.24 -12.59
CA LYS A 154 -34.06 5.76 -11.81
C LYS A 154 -32.93 6.81 -11.72
N ILE A 155 -32.69 7.54 -12.81
CA ILE A 155 -31.71 8.64 -12.84
C ILE A 155 -32.15 9.77 -11.89
N CYS A 156 -33.40 10.22 -11.97
CA CYS A 156 -33.92 11.29 -11.12
C CYS A 156 -33.88 10.91 -9.64
N ASP A 157 -34.37 9.72 -9.29
CA ASP A 157 -34.41 9.22 -7.91
C ASP A 157 -32.99 9.19 -7.30
N SER A 158 -32.03 8.61 -8.02
CA SER A 158 -30.64 8.50 -7.55
C SER A 158 -29.84 9.81 -7.64
N TYR A 159 -30.20 10.73 -8.53
CA TYR A 159 -29.62 12.07 -8.62
C TYR A 159 -30.04 12.94 -7.43
N LEU A 160 -31.32 12.91 -7.05
CA LEU A 160 -31.85 13.64 -5.89
C LEU A 160 -31.11 13.26 -4.60
N GLU A 161 -30.86 11.97 -4.38
CA GLU A 161 -30.12 11.45 -3.22
C GLU A 161 -28.67 11.97 -3.12
N ASN A 162 -28.04 12.29 -4.25
CA ASN A 162 -26.61 12.65 -4.31
C ASN A 162 -26.36 14.11 -4.73
N ARG A 163 -27.42 14.90 -4.90
CA ARG A 163 -27.39 16.28 -5.44
C ARG A 163 -26.44 17.20 -4.67
N GLY A 164 -26.41 17.11 -3.34
CA GLY A 164 -25.56 17.97 -2.51
C GLY A 164 -24.05 17.77 -2.75
N ALA A 165 -23.63 16.55 -3.10
CA ALA A 165 -22.21 16.25 -3.33
C ALA A 165 -21.71 16.60 -4.73
N ARG A 166 -22.60 17.06 -5.63
CA ARG A 166 -22.32 17.29 -7.05
C ARG A 166 -21.12 18.18 -7.29
N ASP A 167 -21.13 19.37 -6.69
CA ASP A 167 -20.11 20.38 -6.96
C ASP A 167 -18.75 19.92 -6.43
N VAL A 168 -18.74 19.26 -5.26
CA VAL A 168 -17.56 18.64 -4.67
C VAL A 168 -16.99 17.55 -5.58
N VAL A 169 -17.84 16.67 -6.12
CA VAL A 169 -17.41 15.60 -7.05
C VAL A 169 -16.87 16.19 -8.34
N ALA A 170 -17.60 17.13 -8.94
CA ALA A 170 -17.20 17.72 -10.21
C ALA A 170 -15.90 18.52 -10.10
N PHE A 171 -15.64 19.12 -8.94
CA PHE A 171 -14.40 19.83 -8.65
C PHE A 171 -13.22 18.88 -8.38
N LEU A 172 -13.41 17.83 -7.56
CA LEU A 172 -12.32 16.96 -7.13
C LEU A 172 -11.95 15.88 -8.17
N ALA A 173 -12.88 15.48 -9.04
CA ALA A 173 -12.64 14.43 -10.02
C ALA A 173 -11.51 14.73 -11.03
N PRO A 174 -11.40 15.94 -11.60
CA PRO A 174 -10.25 16.34 -12.43
C PRO A 174 -8.90 16.22 -11.73
N HIS A 175 -8.86 16.30 -10.39
CA HIS A 175 -7.66 16.14 -9.58
C HIS A 175 -7.34 14.67 -9.25
N GLY A 176 -8.09 13.71 -9.80
CA GLY A 176 -7.87 12.27 -9.63
C GLY A 176 -8.56 11.68 -8.39
N ILE A 177 -9.44 12.43 -7.73
CA ILE A 177 -10.24 11.92 -6.62
C ILE A 177 -11.47 11.22 -7.19
N THR A 178 -11.71 9.97 -6.78
CA THR A 178 -12.85 9.22 -7.29
C THR A 178 -14.17 9.83 -6.81
N PRO A 179 -15.26 9.76 -7.61
CA PRO A 179 -16.56 10.27 -7.21
C PRO A 179 -17.05 9.74 -5.85
N ASN A 180 -16.82 8.45 -5.56
CA ASN A 180 -17.18 7.87 -4.27
C ASN A 180 -16.48 8.54 -3.08
N ARG A 181 -15.23 8.97 -3.23
CA ARG A 181 -14.49 9.67 -2.17
C ARG A 181 -14.99 11.10 -1.98
N ALA A 182 -15.26 11.80 -3.07
CA ALA A 182 -15.85 13.14 -3.00
C ALA A 182 -17.25 13.13 -2.37
N VAL A 183 -18.06 12.09 -2.63
CA VAL A 183 -19.33 11.90 -1.91
C VAL A 183 -19.11 11.61 -0.42
N LYS A 184 -18.13 10.79 -0.04
CA LYS A 184 -17.78 10.57 1.37
C LYS A 184 -17.34 11.88 2.05
N LEU A 185 -16.60 12.74 1.36
CA LEU A 185 -16.19 14.06 1.88
C LEU A 185 -17.43 14.92 2.17
N TYR A 186 -18.34 15.01 1.20
CA TYR A 186 -19.58 15.77 1.37
C TYR A 186 -20.45 15.19 2.49
N LYS A 187 -20.51 13.87 2.66
CA LYS A 187 -21.24 13.26 3.80
C LYS A 187 -20.64 13.64 5.16
N LYS A 188 -19.33 13.83 5.25
CA LYS A 188 -18.64 14.18 6.51
C LYS A 188 -18.80 15.67 6.85
N TYR A 189 -18.66 16.56 5.87
CA TYR A 189 -18.60 18.02 6.11
C TYR A 189 -19.83 18.79 5.59
N GLY A 190 -20.76 18.12 4.93
CA GLY A 190 -21.96 18.73 4.35
C GLY A 190 -21.62 19.90 3.44
N ASN A 191 -22.34 21.01 3.63
CA ASN A 191 -22.19 22.22 2.83
C ASN A 191 -20.82 22.90 2.99
N GLN A 192 -20.07 22.62 4.05
CA GLN A 192 -18.71 23.15 4.26
C GLN A 192 -17.65 22.41 3.43
N ALA A 193 -17.99 21.28 2.80
CA ALA A 193 -17.02 20.48 2.06
C ALA A 193 -16.30 21.28 0.97
N MET A 194 -17.01 22.15 0.24
CA MET A 194 -16.38 22.98 -0.80
C MET A 194 -15.50 24.09 -0.19
N GLU A 195 -15.92 24.67 0.93
CA GLU A 195 -15.15 25.68 1.64
C GLU A 195 -13.83 25.10 2.15
N ILE A 196 -13.87 23.90 2.74
CA ILE A 196 -12.67 23.18 3.20
C ILE A 196 -11.73 22.90 2.04
N VAL A 197 -12.25 22.45 0.89
CA VAL A 197 -11.43 22.19 -0.31
C VAL A 197 -10.72 23.45 -0.79
N LYS A 198 -11.34 24.62 -0.68
CA LYS A 198 -10.77 25.91 -1.10
C LYS A 198 -9.77 26.47 -0.10
N ASN A 199 -10.19 26.57 1.16
CA ASN A 199 -9.49 27.33 2.18
C ASN A 199 -8.53 26.49 3.02
N HIS A 200 -8.83 25.19 3.17
CA HIS A 200 -8.07 24.25 3.99
C HIS A 200 -7.83 22.92 3.26
N PRO A 201 -7.26 22.92 2.04
CA PRO A 201 -7.15 21.72 1.19
C PRO A 201 -6.33 20.59 1.83
N TYR A 202 -5.46 20.87 2.80
CA TYR A 202 -4.68 19.85 3.50
C TYR A 202 -5.51 19.06 4.53
N GLN A 203 -6.68 19.56 4.97
CA GLN A 203 -7.62 18.76 5.78
C GLN A 203 -8.14 17.54 5.01
N LEU A 204 -8.08 17.57 3.67
CA LEU A 204 -8.42 16.41 2.85
C LEU A 204 -7.52 15.20 3.14
N CYS A 205 -6.30 15.40 3.65
CA CYS A 205 -5.40 14.31 4.03
C CYS A 205 -5.90 13.48 5.20
N GLU A 206 -6.82 14.01 6.02
CA GLU A 206 -7.50 13.23 7.08
C GLU A 206 -8.42 12.15 6.51
N MET A 207 -8.81 12.26 5.24
CA MET A 207 -9.68 11.29 4.59
C MET A 207 -8.91 10.11 4.04
N THR A 208 -9.41 8.91 4.36
CA THR A 208 -8.85 7.66 3.84
C THR A 208 -8.81 7.68 2.30
N GLY A 209 -7.58 7.61 1.77
CA GLY A 209 -7.32 7.52 0.34
C GLY A 209 -7.01 8.84 -0.38
N ILE A 210 -7.09 10.00 0.28
CA ILE A 210 -6.53 11.25 -0.26
C ILE A 210 -5.18 11.48 0.41
N GLY A 211 -4.09 11.36 -0.35
CA GLY A 211 -2.75 11.59 0.17
C GLY A 211 -2.29 13.04 -0.02
N PHE A 212 -1.27 13.44 0.75
CA PHE A 212 -0.64 14.76 0.66
C PHE A 212 -0.34 15.21 -0.77
N LYS A 213 0.25 14.35 -1.62
CA LYS A 213 0.58 14.74 -3.01
C LYS A 213 -0.64 15.18 -3.82
N THR A 214 -1.79 14.56 -3.58
CA THR A 214 -3.05 14.95 -4.23
C THR A 214 -3.57 16.26 -3.65
N ALA A 215 -3.57 16.40 -2.32
CA ALA A 215 -3.97 17.63 -1.64
C ALA A 215 -3.06 18.82 -2.03
N ASP A 216 -1.74 18.63 -2.09
CA ASP A 216 -0.76 19.65 -2.47
C ASP A 216 -0.97 20.11 -3.91
N LYS A 217 -1.32 19.19 -4.83
CA LYS A 217 -1.68 19.54 -6.21
C LYS A 217 -2.97 20.38 -6.26
N ILE A 218 -3.96 20.07 -5.43
CA ILE A 218 -5.21 20.85 -5.34
C ILE A 218 -4.90 22.24 -4.76
N ALA A 219 -4.17 22.30 -3.65
CA ALA A 219 -3.78 23.54 -2.98
C ALA A 219 -2.99 24.48 -3.90
N MET A 220 -2.04 23.95 -4.67
CA MET A 220 -1.31 24.73 -5.67
C MET A 220 -2.22 25.31 -6.76
N ASN A 221 -3.20 24.55 -7.24
CA ASN A 221 -4.18 25.05 -8.22
C ASN A 221 -5.11 26.12 -7.63
N MET A 222 -5.38 26.06 -6.32
CA MET A 222 -6.13 27.07 -5.57
C MET A 222 -5.29 28.30 -5.19
N GLY A 223 -3.99 28.32 -5.54
CA GLY A 223 -3.11 29.45 -5.22
C GLY A 223 -2.70 29.53 -3.75
N VAL A 224 -2.80 28.44 -2.99
CA VAL A 224 -2.34 28.41 -1.59
C VAL A 224 -0.84 28.68 -1.54
N ASN A 225 -0.43 29.56 -0.62
CA ASN A 225 0.97 29.92 -0.43
C ASN A 225 1.83 28.67 -0.11
N LEU A 226 2.94 28.48 -0.83
CA LEU A 226 3.85 27.35 -0.65
C LEU A 226 4.52 27.29 0.75
N LEU A 227 4.54 28.41 1.46
CA LEU A 227 5.03 28.55 2.84
C LEU A 227 3.89 28.53 3.88
N SER A 228 2.66 28.22 3.48
CA SER A 228 1.55 28.12 4.43
C SER A 228 1.87 27.08 5.50
N THR A 229 1.46 27.38 6.74
CA THR A 229 1.74 26.49 7.87
C THR A 229 1.08 25.13 7.72
N GLU A 230 -0.13 25.09 7.15
CA GLU A 230 -0.86 23.85 6.87
C GLU A 230 -0.09 22.95 5.90
N ARG A 231 0.48 23.52 4.84
CA ARG A 231 1.27 22.76 3.86
C ARG A 231 2.52 22.17 4.51
N VAL A 232 3.23 22.95 5.31
CA VAL A 232 4.47 22.50 5.95
C VAL A 232 4.17 21.44 7.01
N ASP A 233 3.14 21.62 7.82
CA ASP A 233 2.73 20.66 8.84
C ASP A 233 2.32 19.32 8.22
N GLU A 234 1.48 19.36 7.17
CA GLU A 234 1.06 18.15 6.48
C GLU A 234 2.22 17.51 5.70
N GLY A 235 3.14 18.31 5.16
CA GLY A 235 4.39 17.81 4.57
C GLY A 235 5.27 17.06 5.57
N LEU A 236 5.35 17.52 6.81
CA LEU A 236 6.06 16.85 7.91
C LEU A 236 5.37 15.53 8.27
N LEU A 237 4.05 15.52 8.45
CA LEU A 237 3.28 14.30 8.72
C LEU A 237 3.42 13.29 7.57
N PHE A 238 3.30 13.75 6.33
CA PHE A 238 3.44 12.92 5.14
C PHE A 238 4.85 12.34 4.98
N THR A 239 5.89 13.05 5.43
CA THR A 239 7.27 12.52 5.42
C THR A 239 7.37 11.23 6.24
N LEU A 240 6.68 11.18 7.39
CA LEU A 240 6.61 9.95 8.20
C LEU A 240 5.68 8.90 7.58
N VAL A 241 4.58 9.29 6.92
CA VAL A 241 3.72 8.37 6.15
C VAL A 241 4.52 7.69 5.02
N ASP A 242 5.34 8.44 4.29
CA ASP A 242 6.22 7.90 3.24
C ASP A 242 7.27 6.96 3.82
N ALA A 243 7.84 7.29 4.99
CA ALA A 243 8.75 6.41 5.72
C ALA A 243 8.07 5.12 6.21
N GLU A 244 6.83 5.19 6.68
CA GLU A 244 6.03 4.02 7.06
C GLU A 244 5.79 3.07 5.90
N SER A 245 5.54 3.60 4.70
CA SER A 245 5.38 2.78 3.49
C SER A 245 6.66 1.98 3.12
N LYS A 246 7.80 2.37 3.70
CA LYS A 246 9.11 1.70 3.57
C LYS A 246 9.47 0.86 4.80
N GLY A 247 8.60 0.80 5.80
CA GLY A 247 8.74 -0.04 6.99
C GLY A 247 9.21 0.69 8.26
N HIS A 248 9.38 2.02 8.25
CA HIS A 248 9.83 2.79 9.41
C HIS A 248 8.63 3.29 10.26
N LEU A 249 8.72 3.23 11.58
CA LEU A 249 7.78 3.90 12.50
C LEU A 249 8.20 5.33 12.82
N CYS A 250 9.51 5.59 12.78
CA CYS A 250 10.09 6.89 13.07
C CYS A 250 11.27 7.22 12.15
N MET A 251 11.71 8.47 12.24
CA MET A 251 12.94 8.93 11.60
C MET A 251 13.77 9.73 12.60
N GLU A 252 15.09 9.69 12.46
CA GLU A 252 15.96 10.60 13.21
C GLU A 252 15.63 12.05 12.85
N LYS A 253 15.70 12.95 13.84
CA LYS A 253 15.29 14.37 13.71
C LYS A 253 15.86 15.07 12.47
N HIS A 254 17.15 14.90 12.20
CA HIS A 254 17.81 15.66 11.13
C HIS A 254 17.51 15.10 9.72
N PRO A 255 17.60 13.77 9.48
CA PRO A 255 17.09 13.16 8.24
C PRO A 255 15.61 13.42 7.99
N PHE A 256 14.78 13.46 9.04
CA PHE A 256 13.35 13.78 8.94
C PHE A 256 13.10 15.15 8.32
N ILE A 257 13.74 16.20 8.85
CA ILE A 257 13.59 17.57 8.32
C ILE A 257 14.09 17.65 6.87
N LYS A 258 15.26 17.06 6.56
CA LYS A 258 15.82 17.05 5.20
C LYS A 258 14.92 16.33 4.21
N ALA A 259 14.32 15.21 4.60
CA ALA A 259 13.37 14.48 3.78
C ALA A 259 12.12 15.31 3.50
N CYS A 260 11.60 16.01 4.52
CA CYS A 260 10.46 16.91 4.37
C CYS A 260 10.75 18.05 3.38
N LEU A 261 11.89 18.74 3.51
CA LEU A 261 12.28 19.80 2.58
C LEU A 261 12.39 19.31 1.14
N LYS A 262 12.93 18.10 0.94
CA LYS A 262 13.01 17.47 -0.37
C LYS A 262 11.63 17.13 -0.96
N ILE A 263 10.69 16.69 -0.13
CA ILE A 263 9.31 16.40 -0.53
C ILE A 263 8.57 17.68 -0.92
N LEU A 264 8.69 18.73 -0.10
CA LEU A 264 8.03 20.01 -0.32
C LEU A 264 8.64 20.79 -1.48
N ASN A 265 9.92 20.56 -1.79
CA ASN A 265 10.68 21.16 -2.89
C ASN A 265 10.45 22.68 -3.00
N THR A 266 10.58 23.39 -1.87
CA THR A 266 10.29 24.81 -1.75
C THR A 266 11.57 25.54 -1.33
N PRO A 267 12.27 26.23 -2.25
CA PRO A 267 13.58 26.84 -1.97
C PRO A 267 13.57 27.85 -0.82
N GLN A 268 12.45 28.52 -0.59
CA GLN A 268 12.29 29.51 0.49
C GLN A 268 12.09 28.89 1.87
N LEU A 269 11.79 27.59 1.95
CA LEU A 269 11.56 26.89 3.22
C LEU A 269 12.89 26.39 3.80
N THR A 270 13.33 26.98 4.91
CA THR A 270 14.58 26.60 5.57
C THR A 270 14.42 25.41 6.52
N GLU A 271 15.53 24.75 6.88
CA GLU A 271 15.53 23.70 7.91
C GLU A 271 15.00 24.20 9.25
N GLU A 272 15.33 25.43 9.64
CA GLU A 272 14.87 26.05 10.89
C GLU A 272 13.36 26.29 10.89
N MET A 273 12.79 26.78 9.77
CA MET A 273 11.34 26.95 9.64
C MET A 273 10.61 25.62 9.79
N ALA A 274 11.07 24.58 9.09
CA ALA A 274 10.48 23.24 9.18
C ALA A 274 10.65 22.62 10.59
N ALA A 275 11.81 22.80 11.23
CA ALA A 275 12.06 22.33 12.59
C ALA A 275 11.15 23.03 13.62
N ASN A 276 10.94 24.34 13.48
CA ASN A 276 10.02 25.10 14.32
C ASN A 276 8.57 24.63 14.16
N ARG A 277 8.14 24.31 12.93
CA ARG A 277 6.83 23.67 12.69
C ARG A 277 6.74 22.29 13.32
N ALA A 278 7.75 21.44 13.14
CA ALA A 278 7.81 20.13 13.78
C ALA A 278 7.74 20.21 15.31
N ALA A 279 8.41 21.19 15.93
CA ALA A 279 8.32 21.42 17.38
C ALA A 279 6.90 21.80 17.83
N ARG A 280 6.18 22.61 17.05
CA ARG A 280 4.75 22.91 17.32
C ARG A 280 3.88 21.67 17.21
N LEU A 281 4.12 20.82 16.21
CA LEU A 281 3.39 19.56 16.07
C LEU A 281 3.67 18.60 17.24
N VAL A 282 4.89 18.59 17.77
CA VAL A 282 5.22 17.85 19.00
C VAL A 282 4.47 18.41 20.20
N TYR A 283 4.46 19.74 20.37
CA TYR A 283 3.71 20.39 21.46
C TYR A 283 2.20 20.11 21.38
N SER A 284 1.63 20.08 20.17
CA SER A 284 0.21 19.76 19.95
C SER A 284 -0.14 18.26 20.10
N GLY A 285 0.86 17.39 20.26
CA GLY A 285 0.65 15.94 20.38
C GLY A 285 0.40 15.21 19.06
N GLN A 286 0.59 15.84 17.90
CA GLN A 286 0.49 15.16 16.59
C GLN A 286 1.77 14.38 16.24
N LEU A 287 2.92 14.93 16.65
CA LEU A 287 4.22 14.27 16.59
C LEU A 287 4.70 13.92 18.00
N VAL A 288 5.52 12.89 18.11
CA VAL A 288 6.18 12.50 19.35
C VAL A 288 7.67 12.41 19.11
N SER A 289 8.47 12.96 20.03
CA SER A 289 9.92 12.77 20.00
C SER A 289 10.36 11.79 21.08
N TYR A 290 11.16 10.79 20.69
CA TYR A 290 11.70 9.79 21.61
C TYR A 290 13.12 9.44 21.20
N ARG A 291 14.08 9.55 22.14
CA ARG A 291 15.51 9.25 21.94
C ARG A 291 16.11 9.78 20.63
N GLY A 292 15.82 11.05 20.28
CA GLY A 292 16.35 11.68 19.07
C GLY A 292 15.62 11.33 17.77
N ASN A 293 14.59 10.48 17.84
CA ASN A 293 13.69 10.15 16.75
C ASN A 293 12.37 10.92 16.84
N VAL A 294 11.67 11.02 15.72
CA VAL A 294 10.36 11.66 15.56
C VAL A 294 9.38 10.66 14.98
N TYR A 295 8.19 10.59 15.57
CA TYR A 295 7.10 9.68 15.25
C TYR A 295 5.84 10.48 14.98
N ARG A 296 4.91 9.90 14.22
CA ARG A 296 3.50 10.26 14.37
C ARG A 296 2.99 9.71 15.69
N ALA A 297 2.11 10.45 16.36
CA ALA A 297 1.57 10.05 17.66
C ALA A 297 1.01 8.61 17.67
N LYS A 298 0.25 8.23 16.65
CA LYS A 298 -0.30 6.86 16.56
C LYS A 298 0.78 5.76 16.50
N ASN A 299 1.92 6.03 15.85
CA ASN A 299 3.01 5.05 15.74
C ASN A 299 3.76 4.93 17.07
N ALA A 300 4.02 6.07 17.71
CA ALA A 300 4.64 6.09 19.03
C ALA A 300 3.75 5.37 20.06
N TYR A 301 2.44 5.57 19.99
CA TYR A 301 1.47 4.86 20.81
C TYR A 301 1.51 3.35 20.55
N ALA A 302 1.41 2.91 19.30
CA ALA A 302 1.46 1.49 18.94
C ALA A 302 2.76 0.81 19.42
N GLU A 303 3.91 1.46 19.25
CA GLU A 303 5.20 0.93 19.71
C GLU A 303 5.32 0.90 21.24
N THR A 304 4.78 1.91 21.93
CA THR A 304 4.78 1.98 23.41
C THR A 304 3.86 0.90 23.99
N GLN A 305 2.64 0.79 23.47
CA GLN A 305 1.66 -0.21 23.88
C GLN A 305 2.20 -1.63 23.74
N LEU A 306 2.80 -1.96 22.59
CA LEU A 306 3.39 -3.28 22.41
C LEU A 306 4.52 -3.55 23.43
N ALA A 307 5.38 -2.56 23.70
CA ALA A 307 6.45 -2.71 24.69
C ALA A 307 5.89 -2.97 26.10
N GLU A 308 4.83 -2.25 26.49
CA GLU A 308 4.13 -2.41 27.77
C GLU A 308 3.47 -3.79 27.89
N GLN A 309 2.75 -4.22 26.85
CA GLN A 309 2.10 -5.54 26.80
C GLN A 309 3.14 -6.68 26.92
N LEU A 310 4.24 -6.60 26.17
CA LEU A 310 5.33 -7.59 26.26
C LEU A 310 5.97 -7.61 27.65
N CYS A 311 6.20 -6.43 28.25
CA CYS A 311 6.73 -6.32 29.61
C CYS A 311 5.78 -6.94 30.65
N GLN A 312 4.48 -6.67 30.53
CA GLN A 312 3.48 -7.26 31.42
C GLN A 312 3.44 -8.78 31.27
N GLN A 313 3.41 -9.31 30.04
CA GLN A 313 3.45 -10.76 29.80
C GLN A 313 4.71 -11.42 30.40
N MET A 314 5.87 -10.77 30.31
CA MET A 314 7.10 -11.23 30.95
C MET A 314 7.00 -11.28 32.49
N ARG A 315 6.32 -10.31 33.10
CA ARG A 315 6.16 -10.21 34.56
C ARG A 315 5.12 -11.19 35.12
N THR A 316 4.02 -11.40 34.39
CA THR A 316 2.88 -12.21 34.84
C THR A 316 2.95 -13.66 34.39
N GLY A 317 3.81 -13.97 33.42
CA GLY A 317 3.97 -15.31 32.87
C GLY A 317 4.15 -16.36 33.97
N LYS A 318 3.23 -17.32 34.06
CA LYS A 318 3.33 -18.42 35.02
C LYS A 318 4.62 -19.19 34.78
N LYS A 319 5.61 -19.02 35.66
CA LYS A 319 6.79 -19.90 35.76
C LYS A 319 6.36 -21.23 36.39
N ASN A 320 5.48 -21.97 35.73
CA ASN A 320 5.16 -23.31 36.16
C ASN A 320 6.24 -24.26 35.66
N ILE A 321 6.93 -24.84 36.64
CA ILE A 321 7.97 -25.85 36.50
C ILE A 321 7.28 -27.08 35.95
N CYS A 322 7.40 -27.31 34.65
CA CYS A 322 7.28 -28.66 34.14
C CYS A 322 8.33 -29.49 34.89
N THR A 323 7.89 -30.32 35.84
CA THR A 323 8.77 -31.20 36.59
C THR A 323 9.18 -32.32 35.64
N ASN A 324 10.50 -32.51 35.50
CA ASN A 324 11.10 -33.59 34.73
C ASN A 324 11.07 -33.45 33.18
N LEU A 325 11.35 -32.24 32.67
CA LEU A 325 11.46 -31.97 31.22
C LEU A 325 12.47 -32.84 30.48
N ASP A 326 13.55 -33.27 31.13
CA ASP A 326 14.57 -34.10 30.49
C ASP A 326 14.03 -35.49 30.17
N ASP A 327 13.30 -36.11 31.10
CA ASP A 327 12.66 -37.41 30.87
C ASP A 327 11.55 -37.30 29.81
N GLU A 328 10.78 -36.21 29.81
CA GLU A 328 9.74 -35.95 28.80
C GLU A 328 10.32 -35.75 27.39
N LEU A 329 11.48 -35.09 27.31
CA LEU A 329 12.22 -34.93 26.06
C LEU A 329 12.81 -36.25 25.58
N ASP A 330 13.36 -37.06 26.48
CA ASP A 330 13.90 -38.38 26.13
C ASP A 330 12.78 -39.32 25.64
N GLU A 331 11.61 -39.25 26.26
CA GLU A 331 10.42 -39.95 25.80
C GLU A 331 9.93 -39.41 24.45
N GLU A 332 9.91 -38.09 24.24
CA GLU A 332 9.54 -37.48 22.96
C GLU A 332 10.51 -37.89 21.83
N GLU A 333 11.83 -37.87 22.08
CA GLU A 333 12.83 -38.36 21.13
C GLU A 333 12.61 -39.84 20.77
N ARG A 334 12.22 -40.65 21.76
CA ARG A 334 11.86 -42.06 21.54
C ARG A 334 10.60 -42.21 20.69
N LEU A 335 9.55 -41.43 20.95
CA LEU A 335 8.29 -41.45 20.19
C LEU A 335 8.48 -40.94 18.75
N MET A 336 9.31 -39.90 18.56
CA MET A 336 9.65 -39.36 17.24
C MET A 336 10.63 -40.25 16.46
N GLY A 337 11.35 -41.15 17.15
CA GLY A 337 12.41 -41.97 16.56
C GLY A 337 13.62 -41.13 16.10
N LEU A 338 13.86 -39.98 16.73
CA LEU A 338 14.90 -39.03 16.32
C LEU A 338 15.46 -38.29 17.55
N LYS A 339 16.78 -38.06 17.56
CA LYS A 339 17.43 -37.27 18.62
C LYS A 339 17.47 -35.80 18.27
N LEU A 340 17.09 -34.94 19.21
CA LEU A 340 17.20 -33.50 19.08
C LEU A 340 18.64 -33.07 19.34
N ALA A 341 19.09 -32.03 18.63
CA ALA A 341 20.36 -31.39 18.96
C ALA A 341 20.26 -30.61 20.30
N PRO A 342 21.38 -30.36 21.00
CA PRO A 342 21.36 -29.67 22.29
C PRO A 342 20.59 -28.34 22.26
N GLU A 343 20.86 -27.49 21.27
CA GLU A 343 20.17 -26.22 21.02
C GLU A 343 18.66 -26.38 20.74
N GLN A 344 18.22 -27.51 20.17
CA GLN A 344 16.81 -27.81 19.97
C GLN A 344 16.15 -28.25 21.28
N ARG A 345 16.84 -29.04 22.13
CA ARG A 345 16.36 -29.39 23.48
C ARG A 345 16.22 -28.14 24.35
N ASP A 346 17.22 -27.25 24.31
CA ASP A 346 17.18 -25.97 25.03
C ASP A 346 16.00 -25.10 24.59
N ALA A 347 15.69 -25.07 23.29
CA ALA A 347 14.54 -24.37 22.76
C ALA A 347 13.21 -24.90 23.33
N VAL A 348 13.03 -26.23 23.36
CA VAL A 348 11.82 -26.86 23.93
C VAL A 348 11.72 -26.58 25.44
N LYS A 349 12.81 -26.73 26.18
CA LYS A 349 12.85 -26.44 27.62
C LYS A 349 12.49 -24.99 27.92
N MET A 350 13.08 -24.04 27.19
CA MET A 350 12.77 -22.62 27.36
C MET A 350 11.29 -22.35 27.07
N ALA A 351 10.78 -22.87 25.95
CA ALA A 351 9.38 -22.67 25.57
C ALA A 351 8.39 -23.20 26.61
N LEU A 352 8.72 -24.31 27.28
CA LEU A 352 7.85 -24.94 28.28
C LEU A 352 8.07 -24.43 29.72
N THR A 353 9.07 -23.56 29.96
CA THR A 353 9.35 -23.01 31.29
C THR A 353 9.12 -21.51 31.39
N GLN A 354 9.27 -20.78 30.30
CA GLN A 354 9.06 -19.33 30.26
C GLN A 354 7.60 -18.99 29.94
N GLY A 355 7.15 -17.84 30.44
CA GLY A 355 5.83 -17.30 30.08
C GLY A 355 5.81 -16.71 28.66
N LEU A 356 6.89 -16.03 28.26
CA LEU A 356 7.12 -15.55 26.90
C LEU A 356 8.53 -15.94 26.48
N SER A 357 8.68 -16.51 25.29
CA SER A 357 9.97 -16.93 24.75
C SER A 357 10.03 -16.82 23.23
N VAL A 358 11.26 -16.74 22.71
CA VAL A 358 11.54 -16.63 21.27
C VAL A 358 12.48 -17.73 20.81
N ILE A 359 12.08 -18.47 19.79
CA ILE A 359 12.95 -19.43 19.10
C ILE A 359 13.24 -18.86 17.71
N THR A 360 14.48 -18.47 17.48
CA THR A 360 14.92 -17.95 16.18
C THR A 360 15.87 -18.93 15.51
N GLY A 361 15.75 -19.11 14.21
CA GLY A 361 16.66 -19.96 13.48
C GLY A 361 16.48 -19.85 11.99
N GLY A 362 17.53 -20.21 11.25
CA GLY A 362 17.45 -20.28 9.80
C GLY A 362 16.44 -21.34 9.31
N PRO A 363 16.17 -21.41 8.01
CA PRO A 363 15.42 -22.51 7.44
C PRO A 363 16.21 -23.81 7.57
N GLY A 364 15.49 -24.88 7.88
CA GLY A 364 16.08 -26.21 8.03
C GLY A 364 16.81 -26.48 9.34
N THR A 365 16.72 -25.60 10.33
CA THR A 365 17.26 -25.83 11.68
C THR A 365 16.37 -26.69 12.58
N GLY A 366 15.26 -27.21 12.04
CA GLY A 366 14.31 -28.05 12.78
C GLY A 366 13.25 -27.28 13.58
N LYS A 367 12.95 -26.01 13.25
CA LYS A 367 11.89 -25.24 13.92
C LYS A 367 10.56 -25.98 14.01
N THR A 368 10.10 -26.61 12.92
CA THR A 368 8.84 -27.36 12.94
C THR A 368 8.88 -28.63 13.78
N LEU A 369 10.06 -29.26 13.88
CA LEU A 369 10.27 -30.41 14.77
C LEU A 369 10.17 -29.97 16.24
N ILE A 370 10.76 -28.82 16.58
CA ILE A 370 10.67 -28.22 17.91
C ILE A 370 9.22 -27.83 18.23
N GLN A 371 8.48 -27.25 17.27
CA GLN A 371 7.05 -26.95 17.45
C GLN A 371 6.27 -28.20 17.84
N LYS A 372 6.47 -29.31 17.11
CA LYS A 372 5.83 -30.59 17.41
C LYS A 372 6.18 -31.06 18.83
N ALA A 373 7.47 -31.07 19.20
CA ALA A 373 7.90 -31.49 20.53
C ALA A 373 7.29 -30.63 21.66
N ILE A 374 7.23 -29.30 21.47
CA ILE A 374 6.57 -28.38 22.43
C ILE A 374 5.09 -28.76 22.59
N LEU A 375 4.38 -28.96 21.48
CA LEU A 375 2.95 -29.25 21.49
C LEU A 375 2.65 -30.62 22.11
N ASP A 376 3.42 -31.64 21.76
CA ASP A 376 3.22 -33.02 22.21
C ASP A 376 3.52 -33.16 23.70
N ILE A 377 4.61 -32.57 24.20
CA ILE A 377 4.91 -32.53 25.64
C ILE A 377 3.85 -31.70 26.39
N TYR A 378 3.48 -30.52 25.88
CA TYR A 378 2.50 -29.67 26.55
C TYR A 378 1.12 -30.32 26.66
N ARG A 379 0.64 -30.99 25.60
CA ARG A 379 -0.64 -31.72 25.60
C ARG A 379 -0.64 -32.88 26.60
N ARG A 380 0.47 -33.62 26.72
CA ARG A 380 0.59 -34.72 27.70
C ARG A 380 0.45 -34.21 29.14
N GLN A 381 1.04 -33.06 29.43
CA GLN A 381 1.03 -32.49 30.78
C GLN A 381 -0.24 -31.71 31.12
N TYR A 382 -0.85 -31.10 30.11
CA TYR A 382 -2.07 -30.31 30.26
C TYR A 382 -3.14 -30.74 29.26
N PRO A 383 -3.75 -31.93 29.41
CA PRO A 383 -4.70 -32.48 28.43
C PRO A 383 -5.96 -31.64 28.22
N ARG A 384 -6.28 -30.74 29.15
CA ARG A 384 -7.44 -29.83 29.09
C ARG A 384 -7.08 -28.41 28.68
N ALA A 385 -5.80 -28.10 28.50
CA ALA A 385 -5.36 -26.76 28.14
C ALA A 385 -5.71 -26.45 26.68
N ALA A 386 -6.19 -25.23 26.45
CA ALA A 386 -6.44 -24.74 25.10
C ALA A 386 -5.13 -24.29 24.45
N ILE A 387 -4.92 -24.63 23.18
CA ILE A 387 -3.71 -24.28 22.43
C ILE A 387 -4.12 -23.51 21.18
N CYS A 388 -3.55 -22.32 21.00
CA CYS A 388 -3.70 -21.53 19.78
C CYS A 388 -2.39 -21.58 18.98
N CYS A 389 -2.45 -22.18 17.79
CA CYS A 389 -1.36 -22.17 16.84
C CYS A 389 -1.69 -21.19 15.71
N SER A 390 -0.78 -20.27 15.41
CA SER A 390 -1.02 -19.27 14.37
C SER A 390 0.23 -18.88 13.58
N ALA A 391 0.01 -18.33 12.40
CA ALA A 391 1.05 -17.71 11.59
C ALA A 391 0.51 -16.49 10.82
N PRO A 392 1.35 -15.53 10.38
CA PRO A 392 0.87 -14.33 9.68
C PRO A 392 0.21 -14.59 8.32
N THR A 393 0.51 -15.73 7.68
CA THR A 393 -0.04 -16.09 6.36
C THR A 393 -0.71 -17.46 6.37
N GLY A 394 -1.73 -17.63 5.52
CA GLY A 394 -2.45 -18.90 5.41
C GLY A 394 -1.56 -20.06 4.99
N ARG A 395 -0.53 -19.80 4.16
CA ARG A 395 0.47 -20.81 3.75
C ARG A 395 1.32 -21.27 4.93
N ALA A 396 1.82 -20.35 5.74
CA ALA A 396 2.61 -20.69 6.93
C ALA A 396 1.76 -21.46 7.95
N ALA A 397 0.50 -21.04 8.16
CA ALA A 397 -0.43 -21.75 9.04
C ALA A 397 -0.65 -23.20 8.57
N ARG A 398 -1.02 -23.42 7.30
CA ARG A 398 -1.21 -24.78 6.75
C ARG A 398 0.05 -25.65 6.85
N ARG A 399 1.22 -25.07 6.63
CA ARG A 399 2.50 -25.78 6.77
C ARG A 399 2.70 -26.24 8.22
N MET A 400 2.43 -25.36 9.17
CA MET A 400 2.44 -25.71 10.60
C MET A 400 1.47 -26.87 10.87
N GLU A 401 0.26 -26.85 10.31
CA GLU A 401 -0.69 -27.96 10.48
C GLU A 401 -0.15 -29.30 9.96
N GLN A 402 0.37 -29.30 8.73
CA GLN A 402 0.87 -30.50 8.07
C GLN A 402 2.11 -31.10 8.75
N GLN A 403 2.99 -30.26 9.30
CA GLN A 403 4.28 -30.71 9.83
C GLN A 403 4.29 -30.88 11.35
N ALA A 404 3.58 -30.02 12.10
CA ALA A 404 3.52 -30.08 13.55
C ALA A 404 2.28 -30.87 14.06
N GLY A 405 1.34 -31.22 13.18
CA GLY A 405 0.17 -32.03 13.55
C GLY A 405 -0.80 -31.30 14.49
N CYS A 406 -0.97 -29.99 14.30
CA CYS A 406 -1.89 -29.16 15.09
C CYS A 406 -2.83 -28.36 14.18
N THR A 407 -4.03 -28.04 14.64
CA THR A 407 -4.86 -27.05 13.95
C THR A 407 -4.22 -25.67 14.10
N ALA A 408 -4.05 -24.96 13.00
CA ALA A 408 -3.42 -23.65 12.97
C ALA A 408 -4.18 -22.69 12.05
N SER A 409 -4.18 -21.42 12.41
CA SER A 409 -4.90 -20.39 11.66
C SER A 409 -4.00 -19.19 11.34
N THR A 410 -4.50 -18.27 10.53
CA THR A 410 -3.81 -16.98 10.40
C THR A 410 -3.97 -16.17 11.68
N VAL A 411 -3.01 -15.32 12.02
CA VAL A 411 -3.15 -14.40 13.17
C VAL A 411 -4.40 -13.54 13.04
N HIS A 412 -4.74 -13.08 11.83
CA HIS A 412 -5.99 -12.35 11.57
C HIS A 412 -7.23 -13.18 11.94
N LYS A 413 -7.27 -14.46 11.54
CA LYS A 413 -8.39 -15.35 11.85
C LYS A 413 -8.47 -15.68 13.35
N ALA A 414 -7.33 -15.87 14.01
CA ALA A 414 -7.27 -16.09 15.45
C ALA A 414 -7.77 -14.89 16.27
N LEU A 415 -7.70 -13.68 15.71
CA LEU A 415 -8.14 -12.43 16.33
C LEU A 415 -9.52 -11.95 15.84
N GLY A 416 -10.22 -12.72 14.99
CA GLY A 416 -11.50 -12.29 14.42
C GLY A 416 -11.42 -11.05 13.50
N LEU A 417 -10.22 -10.68 13.02
CA LEU A 417 -10.03 -9.44 12.26
C LEU A 417 -10.54 -9.57 10.83
N VAL A 418 -11.60 -8.83 10.53
CA VAL A 418 -12.13 -8.63 9.18
C VAL A 418 -11.81 -7.20 8.74
N ALA A 419 -11.26 -7.07 7.53
CA ALA A 419 -10.97 -5.75 6.96
C ALA A 419 -12.25 -5.13 6.39
N ASP A 420 -12.53 -3.89 6.77
CA ASP A 420 -13.61 -3.09 6.21
C ASP A 420 -13.31 -2.64 4.76
N GLU A 421 -14.28 -2.01 4.08
CA GLU A 421 -14.12 -1.51 2.70
C GLU A 421 -12.93 -0.55 2.51
N ASP A 422 -12.53 0.15 3.58
CA ASP A 422 -11.41 1.08 3.61
C ASP A 422 -10.11 0.44 4.13
N GLY A 423 -10.14 -0.84 4.50
CA GLY A 423 -8.99 -1.64 4.91
C GLY A 423 -8.60 -1.48 6.38
N SER A 424 -9.42 -0.83 7.23
CA SER A 424 -9.25 -0.89 8.67
C SER A 424 -9.75 -2.21 9.24
N TYR A 425 -9.20 -2.60 10.39
CA TYR A 425 -9.69 -3.73 11.16
C TYR A 425 -10.49 -3.23 12.36
N GLY A 426 -11.52 -4.00 12.74
CA GLY A 426 -12.23 -3.81 14.00
C GLY A 426 -11.39 -4.17 15.22
N GLU A 427 -12.03 -4.19 16.40
CA GLU A 427 -11.39 -4.63 17.64
C GLU A 427 -11.09 -6.15 17.59
N PRO A 428 -9.92 -6.59 18.06
CA PRO A 428 -9.56 -8.00 18.08
C PRO A 428 -10.38 -8.77 19.13
N GLU A 429 -10.76 -10.00 18.79
CA GLU A 429 -11.32 -10.96 19.75
C GLU A 429 -10.23 -11.49 20.69
N ILE A 430 -10.60 -11.78 21.95
CA ILE A 430 -9.70 -12.36 22.95
C ILE A 430 -9.30 -13.78 22.54
N ILE A 431 -8.02 -14.12 22.66
CA ILE A 431 -7.53 -15.47 22.40
C ILE A 431 -7.71 -16.33 23.65
N GLU A 432 -8.72 -17.19 23.62
CA GLU A 432 -9.00 -18.18 24.68
C GLU A 432 -8.03 -19.39 24.59
N ALA A 433 -6.76 -19.18 24.93
CA ALA A 433 -5.75 -20.24 24.95
C ALA A 433 -4.79 -20.13 26.13
N ASP A 434 -4.26 -21.27 26.58
CA ASP A 434 -3.25 -21.38 27.64
C ASP A 434 -1.83 -21.40 27.08
N LEU A 435 -1.65 -21.96 25.88
CA LEU A 435 -0.44 -21.89 25.08
C LEU A 435 -0.74 -21.25 23.72
N ILE A 436 -0.04 -20.17 23.41
CA ILE A 436 -0.08 -19.48 22.13
C ILE A 436 1.27 -19.70 21.44
N LEU A 437 1.26 -20.38 20.29
CA LEU A 437 2.43 -20.61 19.46
C LEU A 437 2.26 -19.85 18.14
N VAL A 438 3.19 -18.95 17.85
CA VAL A 438 3.16 -18.13 16.63
C VAL A 438 4.41 -18.38 15.82
N ASP A 439 4.27 -18.83 14.57
CA ASP A 439 5.39 -19.04 13.64
C ASP A 439 5.49 -17.94 12.59
N GLU A 440 6.64 -17.83 11.94
CA GLU A 440 6.99 -16.77 10.99
C GLU A 440 6.78 -15.35 11.57
N VAL A 441 7.12 -15.16 12.85
CA VAL A 441 6.97 -13.89 13.59
C VAL A 441 7.75 -12.73 12.96
N SER A 442 8.77 -13.03 12.13
CA SER A 442 9.46 -12.02 11.30
C SER A 442 8.52 -11.26 10.36
N MET A 443 7.36 -11.82 10.03
CA MET A 443 6.35 -11.20 9.17
C MET A 443 5.35 -10.31 9.93
N LEU A 444 5.38 -10.28 11.28
CA LEU A 444 4.51 -9.41 12.06
C LEU A 444 5.01 -7.97 12.06
N ASP A 445 4.14 -7.03 11.66
CA ASP A 445 4.37 -5.61 11.86
C ASP A 445 3.93 -5.15 13.25
N ILE A 446 4.21 -3.88 13.59
CA ILE A 446 3.91 -3.35 14.92
C ILE A 446 2.42 -3.40 15.27
N TYR A 447 1.53 -3.25 14.28
CA TYR A 447 0.10 -3.12 14.50
C TYR A 447 -0.54 -4.48 14.76
N LEU A 448 -0.24 -5.46 13.90
CA LEU A 448 -0.73 -6.82 14.08
C LEU A 448 -0.13 -7.47 15.34
N ALA A 449 1.13 -7.16 15.67
CA ALA A 449 1.70 -7.55 16.96
C ALA A 449 0.96 -6.91 18.13
N GLY A 450 0.67 -5.60 18.09
CA GLY A 450 -0.11 -4.91 19.12
C GLY A 450 -1.50 -5.52 19.33
N PHE A 451 -2.20 -5.89 18.26
CA PHE A 451 -3.48 -6.60 18.36
C PHE A 451 -3.32 -8.00 18.96
N LEU A 452 -2.31 -8.75 18.52
CA LEU A 452 -2.03 -10.09 19.04
C LEU A 452 -1.76 -10.07 20.56
N PHE A 453 -0.84 -9.22 21.03
CA PHE A 453 -0.49 -9.18 22.45
C PHE A 453 -1.56 -8.49 23.30
N GLY A 454 -2.35 -7.58 22.72
CA GLY A 454 -3.52 -7.00 23.37
C GLY A 454 -4.67 -7.98 23.57
N ALA A 455 -4.78 -9.00 22.70
CA ALA A 455 -5.81 -10.04 22.78
C ALA A 455 -5.44 -11.23 23.66
N ILE A 456 -4.20 -11.31 24.15
CA ILE A 456 -3.73 -12.40 25.01
C ILE A 456 -3.83 -11.96 26.47
N GLU A 457 -4.62 -12.69 27.26
CA GLU A 457 -4.70 -12.47 28.71
C GLU A 457 -3.32 -12.61 29.38
N TYR A 458 -3.10 -11.90 30.48
CA TYR A 458 -1.84 -11.98 31.22
C TYR A 458 -1.64 -13.36 31.87
N GLY A 459 -0.41 -13.86 31.80
CA GLY A 459 -0.03 -15.10 32.48
C GLY A 459 -0.25 -16.38 31.65
N LYS A 460 -0.70 -16.23 30.39
CA LYS A 460 -0.68 -17.29 29.39
C LYS A 460 0.76 -17.56 28.90
N ARG A 461 0.98 -18.71 28.28
CA ARG A 461 2.29 -19.08 27.72
C ARG A 461 2.35 -18.70 26.23
N ILE A 462 3.41 -18.02 25.83
CA ILE A 462 3.60 -17.49 24.48
C ILE A 462 4.95 -17.94 23.94
N VAL A 463 4.94 -18.61 22.79
CA VAL A 463 6.13 -19.07 22.08
C VAL A 463 6.16 -18.43 20.70
N LEU A 464 7.12 -17.54 20.49
CA LEU A 464 7.34 -16.85 19.22
C LEU A 464 8.42 -17.57 18.43
N ILE A 465 8.14 -17.91 17.19
CA ILE A 465 9.05 -18.66 16.33
C ILE A 465 9.23 -17.90 15.01
N GLY A 466 10.48 -17.79 14.56
CA GLY A 466 10.76 -17.08 13.32
C GLY A 466 12.21 -17.13 12.90
N ASP A 467 12.54 -16.32 11.89
CA ASP A 467 13.88 -16.18 11.37
C ASP A 467 14.22 -14.69 11.27
N ALA A 468 15.03 -14.20 12.20
CA ALA A 468 15.43 -12.80 12.26
C ALA A 468 16.31 -12.36 11.08
N ASP A 469 16.86 -13.30 10.30
CA ASP A 469 17.72 -13.03 9.15
C ASP A 469 16.93 -12.99 7.82
N GLN A 470 15.65 -13.40 7.82
CA GLN A 470 14.73 -13.27 6.68
C GLN A 470 14.20 -11.84 6.51
N LEU A 471 13.53 -11.59 5.38
CA LEU A 471 12.84 -10.33 5.12
C LEU A 471 11.88 -9.99 6.27
N PRO A 472 11.90 -8.74 6.76
CA PRO A 472 10.96 -8.27 7.77
C PRO A 472 9.53 -8.14 7.21
N SER A 473 8.58 -7.84 8.10
CA SER A 473 7.17 -7.58 7.77
C SER A 473 7.00 -6.56 6.64
N VAL A 474 5.93 -6.67 5.84
CA VAL A 474 5.63 -5.64 4.82
C VAL A 474 5.23 -4.32 5.50
N GLY A 475 4.45 -4.38 6.58
CA GLY A 475 4.11 -3.22 7.41
C GLY A 475 5.29 -2.74 8.27
N PRO A 476 5.15 -1.57 8.92
CA PRO A 476 6.24 -0.92 9.62
C PRO A 476 6.60 -1.57 10.96
N GLY A 477 7.86 -1.35 11.37
CA GLY A 477 8.44 -1.94 12.57
C GLY A 477 9.26 -3.21 12.25
N ALA A 478 9.94 -3.73 13.27
CA ALA A 478 10.81 -4.89 13.11
C ALA A 478 10.70 -5.79 14.37
N VAL A 479 9.48 -6.24 14.66
CA VAL A 479 9.08 -6.79 15.98
C VAL A 479 10.02 -7.91 16.45
N LEU A 480 10.22 -8.96 15.65
CA LEU A 480 11.07 -10.09 16.04
C LEU A 480 12.52 -9.66 16.32
N SER A 481 13.12 -8.88 15.43
CA SER A 481 14.51 -8.44 15.59
C SER A 481 14.69 -7.49 16.76
N GLU A 482 13.72 -6.63 17.05
CA GLU A 482 13.75 -5.69 18.17
C GLU A 482 13.55 -6.40 19.52
N ILE A 483 12.67 -7.40 19.56
CA ILE A 483 12.52 -8.29 20.72
C ILE A 483 13.85 -8.98 21.03
N ILE A 484 14.50 -9.56 20.02
CA ILE A 484 15.81 -10.23 20.18
C ILE A 484 16.88 -9.21 20.60
N ALA A 485 16.95 -8.06 19.93
CA ALA A 485 17.94 -7.01 20.19
C ALA A 485 17.78 -6.36 21.58
N SER A 486 16.58 -6.41 22.17
CA SER A 486 16.35 -5.91 23.52
C SER A 486 17.21 -6.62 24.57
N GLY A 487 17.49 -7.92 24.36
CA GLY A 487 18.14 -8.78 25.36
C GLY A 487 17.30 -9.05 26.61
N ARG A 488 16.01 -8.67 26.62
CA ARG A 488 15.12 -8.76 27.79
C ARG A 488 14.18 -9.97 27.76
N ILE A 489 13.82 -10.43 26.58
CA ILE A 489 12.98 -11.62 26.38
C ILE A 489 13.90 -12.84 26.16
N PRO A 490 13.63 -14.00 26.79
CA PRO A 490 14.40 -15.22 26.58
C PRO A 490 14.39 -15.67 25.11
N VAL A 491 15.58 -15.89 24.56
CA VAL A 491 15.78 -16.28 23.16
C VAL A 491 16.70 -17.50 23.08
N VAL A 492 16.31 -18.50 22.28
CA VAL A 492 17.21 -19.56 21.80
C VAL A 492 17.41 -19.38 20.31
N ARG A 493 18.67 -19.38 19.86
CA ARG A 493 19.05 -19.30 18.46
C ARG A 493 19.51 -20.69 17.98
N LEU A 494 18.86 -21.16 16.92
CA LEU A 494 19.20 -22.42 16.26
C LEU A 494 20.13 -22.13 15.07
N ASP A 495 21.34 -22.69 15.11
CA ASP A 495 22.37 -22.44 14.10
C ASP A 495 22.64 -23.64 13.20
N LYS A 496 22.46 -24.88 13.70
CA LYS A 496 22.72 -26.09 12.91
C LYS A 496 21.57 -26.41 11.94
N VAL A 497 21.90 -26.62 10.66
CA VAL A 497 20.95 -26.95 9.58
C VAL A 497 20.93 -28.47 9.35
N PHE A 498 19.72 -29.05 9.33
CA PHE A 498 19.45 -30.49 9.17
C PHE A 498 18.65 -30.84 7.91
N ARG A 499 18.08 -29.85 7.22
CA ARG A 499 17.12 -30.03 6.10
C ARG A 499 17.75 -30.53 4.79
N GLN A 500 19.08 -30.50 4.68
CA GLN A 500 19.81 -30.88 3.47
C GLN A 500 20.91 -31.86 3.84
N ASP A 501 21.26 -32.77 2.93
CA ASP A 501 22.38 -33.70 3.12
C ASP A 501 23.64 -32.93 3.55
N SER A 502 24.43 -33.54 4.42
CA SER A 502 25.71 -32.97 4.87
C SER A 502 26.55 -32.56 3.65
N GLY A 503 26.70 -31.26 3.42
CA GLY A 503 27.46 -30.71 2.28
C GLY A 503 26.65 -29.94 1.24
N SER A 504 25.34 -29.69 1.42
CA SER A 504 24.60 -28.83 0.48
C SER A 504 25.16 -27.41 0.43
N ARG A 505 25.47 -26.94 -0.79
CA ARG A 505 25.98 -25.59 -1.05
C ARG A 505 24.92 -24.52 -0.77
N ILE A 506 23.64 -24.87 -0.84
CA ILE A 506 22.54 -23.95 -0.51
C ILE A 506 22.65 -23.53 0.97
N ALA A 507 22.75 -24.48 1.90
CA ALA A 507 22.93 -24.19 3.33
C ALA A 507 24.24 -23.43 3.61
N THR A 508 25.35 -23.88 3.01
CA THR A 508 26.65 -23.22 3.17
C THR A 508 26.61 -21.77 2.68
N ASN A 509 26.06 -21.52 1.49
CA ASN A 509 25.93 -20.18 0.94
C ASN A 509 24.92 -19.34 1.71
N ALA A 510 23.84 -19.91 2.23
CA ALA A 510 22.91 -19.19 3.09
C ALA A 510 23.61 -18.67 4.35
N LYS A 511 24.49 -19.47 4.96
CA LYS A 511 25.33 -19.04 6.09
C LYS A 511 26.31 -17.93 5.68
N LYS A 512 27.04 -18.09 4.57
CA LYS A 512 27.95 -17.06 4.05
C LYS A 512 27.24 -15.74 3.79
N ILE A 513 26.11 -15.78 3.10
CA ILE A 513 25.28 -14.60 2.78
C ILE A 513 24.82 -13.89 4.06
N ARG A 514 24.37 -14.64 5.08
CA ARG A 514 23.96 -14.08 6.38
C ARG A 514 25.08 -13.26 7.04
N HIS A 515 26.32 -13.74 6.94
CA HIS A 515 27.51 -13.06 7.45
C HIS A 515 28.10 -12.01 6.49
N GLY A 516 27.47 -11.77 5.33
CA GLY A 516 27.96 -10.80 4.35
C GLY A 516 29.16 -11.29 3.53
N ASP A 517 29.44 -12.58 3.56
CA ASP A 517 30.53 -13.20 2.81
C ASP A 517 30.08 -13.48 1.37
N THR A 518 30.83 -12.90 0.43
CA THR A 518 30.59 -13.03 -1.02
C THR A 518 31.28 -14.24 -1.66
N SER A 519 32.07 -15.01 -0.90
CA SER A 519 32.82 -16.18 -1.37
C SER A 519 31.93 -17.44 -1.48
N LEU A 520 30.87 -17.34 -2.28
CA LEU A 520 29.90 -18.42 -2.46
C LEU A 520 30.51 -19.62 -3.19
N GLU A 521 30.04 -20.81 -2.82
CA GLU A 521 30.37 -22.07 -3.48
C GLU A 521 29.35 -22.38 -4.58
N TYR A 522 29.84 -22.80 -5.74
CA TYR A 522 29.00 -23.13 -6.89
C TYR A 522 29.13 -24.61 -7.25
N GLY A 523 28.05 -25.19 -7.74
CA GLY A 523 27.96 -26.61 -8.13
C GLY A 523 26.58 -26.92 -8.68
N ASP A 524 26.22 -28.20 -8.77
CA ASP A 524 24.94 -28.62 -9.37
C ASP A 524 23.70 -28.14 -8.59
N ASP A 525 23.82 -28.08 -7.26
CA ASP A 525 22.76 -27.65 -6.34
C ASP A 525 22.70 -26.13 -6.14
N PHE A 526 23.76 -25.39 -6.49
CA PHE A 526 23.81 -23.93 -6.39
C PHE A 526 24.59 -23.29 -7.55
N GLN A 527 23.90 -22.60 -8.45
CA GLN A 527 24.47 -22.04 -9.68
C GLN A 527 24.32 -20.53 -9.77
N PHE A 528 25.30 -19.89 -10.41
CA PHE A 528 25.22 -18.50 -10.84
C PHE A 528 25.43 -18.40 -12.35
N ILE A 529 24.44 -17.87 -13.05
CA ILE A 529 24.40 -17.73 -14.50
C ILE A 529 24.56 -16.24 -14.83
N PRO A 530 25.76 -15.79 -15.25
CA PRO A 530 26.02 -14.39 -15.54
C PRO A 530 25.18 -13.92 -16.76
N SER A 531 24.45 -12.83 -16.57
CA SER A 531 23.64 -12.22 -17.63
C SER A 531 23.36 -10.74 -17.31
N PRO A 532 24.12 -9.79 -17.88
CA PRO A 532 23.98 -8.35 -17.59
C PRO A 532 22.89 -7.65 -18.41
N ASN A 533 22.45 -8.23 -19.53
CA ASN A 533 21.38 -7.66 -20.35
C ASN A 533 20.03 -8.23 -19.89
N MET A 534 19.02 -7.37 -19.71
CA MET A 534 17.71 -7.77 -19.17
C MET A 534 16.93 -8.69 -20.11
N GLN A 535 16.92 -8.41 -21.41
CA GLN A 535 16.20 -9.20 -22.40
C GLN A 535 16.81 -10.61 -22.51
N VAL A 536 18.13 -10.69 -22.63
CA VAL A 536 18.87 -11.98 -22.63
C VAL A 536 18.67 -12.73 -21.31
N SER A 537 18.62 -12.01 -20.17
CA SER A 537 18.32 -12.63 -18.88
C SER A 537 16.93 -13.23 -18.85
N ALA A 538 15.92 -12.54 -19.38
CA ALA A 538 14.55 -13.04 -19.43
C ALA A 538 14.42 -14.32 -20.28
N GLU A 539 15.16 -14.40 -21.40
CA GLU A 539 15.24 -15.60 -22.24
C GLU A 539 15.88 -16.77 -21.49
N LYS A 540 17.08 -16.57 -20.92
CA LYS A 540 17.76 -17.59 -20.11
C LYS A 540 16.93 -18.08 -18.93
N ILE A 541 16.24 -17.16 -18.24
CA ILE A 541 15.34 -17.49 -17.14
C ILE A 541 14.19 -18.37 -17.64
N ALA A 542 13.59 -18.04 -18.78
CA ALA A 542 12.49 -18.82 -19.35
C ALA A 542 12.92 -20.22 -19.78
N GLU A 543 14.08 -20.34 -20.45
CA GLU A 543 14.67 -21.63 -20.80
C GLU A 543 14.95 -22.49 -19.58
N LEU A 544 15.59 -21.90 -18.56
CA LEU A 544 15.88 -22.59 -17.31
C LEU A 544 14.60 -23.01 -16.58
N TYR A 545 13.59 -22.15 -16.54
CA TYR A 545 12.30 -22.49 -15.93
C TYR A 545 11.65 -23.70 -16.63
N LEU A 546 11.65 -23.75 -17.96
CA LEU A 546 11.15 -24.92 -18.70
C LEU A 546 11.96 -26.19 -18.41
N GLN A 547 13.28 -26.09 -18.29
CA GLN A 547 14.13 -27.24 -17.93
C GLN A 547 13.82 -27.74 -16.51
N GLU A 548 13.73 -26.84 -15.55
CA GLU A 548 13.45 -27.16 -14.15
C GLU A 548 12.06 -27.74 -13.97
N THR A 549 11.04 -27.17 -14.64
CA THR A 549 9.66 -27.66 -14.56
C THR A 549 9.49 -29.04 -15.18
N LYS A 550 10.23 -29.37 -16.25
CA LYS A 550 10.29 -30.75 -16.77
C LYS A 550 10.87 -31.74 -15.75
N LYS A 551 11.85 -31.32 -14.95
CA LYS A 551 12.52 -32.18 -13.96
C LYS A 551 11.71 -32.34 -12.67
N TYR A 552 11.16 -31.25 -12.15
CA TYR A 552 10.56 -31.20 -10.81
C TYR A 552 9.03 -31.06 -10.80
N GLY A 553 8.43 -30.76 -11.94
CA GLY A 553 7.03 -30.34 -12.05
C GLY A 553 6.85 -28.86 -11.72
N ILE A 554 5.84 -28.24 -12.33
CA ILE A 554 5.61 -26.79 -12.26
C ILE A 554 5.35 -26.26 -10.84
N ASP A 555 4.79 -27.08 -9.95
CA ASP A 555 4.49 -26.69 -8.57
C ASP A 555 5.73 -26.69 -7.66
N ASN A 556 6.78 -27.41 -8.07
CA ASN A 556 8.03 -27.52 -7.32
C ASN A 556 9.12 -26.57 -7.81
N VAL A 557 8.82 -25.69 -8.78
CA VAL A 557 9.72 -24.67 -9.31
C VAL A 557 9.17 -23.30 -9.01
N ALA A 558 10.00 -22.44 -8.40
CA ALA A 558 9.66 -21.04 -8.20
C ALA A 558 10.63 -20.12 -8.92
N LEU A 559 10.07 -19.15 -9.64
CA LEU A 559 10.82 -18.03 -10.20
C LEU A 559 10.60 -16.78 -9.33
N LEU A 560 11.66 -16.37 -8.66
CA LEU A 560 11.67 -15.25 -7.73
C LEU A 560 12.39 -14.04 -8.33
N THR A 561 11.76 -12.88 -8.17
CA THR A 561 12.33 -11.59 -8.63
C THR A 561 12.14 -10.52 -7.56
N PRO A 562 13.06 -9.53 -7.42
CA PRO A 562 12.87 -8.43 -6.50
C PRO A 562 11.64 -7.57 -6.85
N TYR A 563 11.39 -7.35 -8.15
CA TYR A 563 10.37 -6.40 -8.62
C TYR A 563 9.20 -7.06 -9.34
N ARG A 564 7.99 -6.50 -9.13
CA ARG A 564 6.77 -6.90 -9.84
C ARG A 564 6.66 -6.32 -11.25
N GLN A 565 7.00 -5.04 -11.41
CA GLN A 565 6.86 -4.25 -12.64
C GLN A 565 8.13 -3.43 -12.88
N LYS A 566 8.28 -2.86 -14.09
CA LYS A 566 9.32 -1.92 -14.57
C LYS A 566 10.44 -2.50 -15.45
N THR A 567 10.62 -3.82 -15.51
CA THR A 567 11.67 -4.44 -16.30
C THR A 567 11.16 -5.70 -17.00
N GLU A 568 11.87 -6.13 -18.05
CA GLU A 568 11.63 -7.36 -18.80
C GLU A 568 11.84 -8.62 -17.95
N THR A 569 12.53 -8.47 -16.81
CA THR A 569 12.77 -9.51 -15.80
C THR A 569 11.94 -9.32 -14.52
N GLY A 570 10.96 -8.41 -14.56
CA GLY A 570 9.95 -8.26 -13.51
C GLY A 570 8.91 -9.37 -13.57
N ALA A 571 8.22 -9.61 -12.45
CA ALA A 571 7.28 -10.73 -12.33
C ALA A 571 6.18 -10.69 -13.41
N ASN A 572 5.63 -9.51 -13.73
CA ASN A 572 4.57 -9.38 -14.73
C ASN A 572 5.05 -9.80 -16.14
N ALA A 573 6.19 -9.29 -16.59
CA ALA A 573 6.74 -9.60 -17.91
C ALA A 573 7.15 -11.07 -18.02
N LEU A 574 7.76 -11.63 -16.97
CA LEU A 574 8.12 -13.04 -16.92
C LEU A 574 6.89 -13.95 -16.88
N ASN A 575 5.84 -13.58 -16.16
CA ASN A 575 4.58 -14.34 -16.15
C ASN A 575 3.94 -14.42 -17.53
N GLU A 576 3.84 -13.31 -18.26
CA GLU A 576 3.27 -13.31 -19.61
C GLU A 576 4.09 -14.20 -20.55
N ARG A 577 5.43 -14.08 -20.52
CA ARG A 577 6.34 -14.92 -21.30
C ARG A 577 6.22 -16.41 -20.94
N LEU A 578 6.26 -16.73 -19.65
CA LEU A 578 6.19 -18.11 -19.18
C LEU A 578 4.83 -18.75 -19.45
N ARG A 579 3.74 -18.00 -19.35
CA ARG A 579 2.39 -18.50 -19.68
C ARG A 579 2.35 -18.99 -21.12
N GLU A 580 2.85 -18.22 -22.08
CA GLU A 580 2.84 -18.65 -23.49
C GLU A 580 3.72 -19.87 -23.76
N LEU A 581 4.82 -20.02 -23.01
CA LEU A 581 5.70 -21.18 -23.16
C LEU A 581 5.16 -22.44 -22.48
N VAL A 582 4.54 -22.30 -21.32
CA VAL A 582 4.09 -23.42 -20.48
C VAL A 582 2.66 -23.84 -20.83
N ASN A 583 1.78 -22.86 -21.10
CA ASN A 583 0.39 -23.07 -21.45
C ASN A 583 0.02 -22.33 -22.75
N PRO A 584 0.57 -22.69 -23.93
CA PRO A 584 0.28 -22.00 -25.19
C PRO A 584 -1.21 -22.09 -25.56
N GLY A 585 -1.68 -21.08 -26.28
CA GLY A 585 -3.04 -21.01 -26.81
C GLY A 585 -3.30 -22.07 -27.90
N GLY A 586 -4.56 -22.49 -28.04
CA GLY A 586 -4.95 -23.49 -29.03
C GLY A 586 -6.45 -23.75 -29.06
N LEU A 587 -6.91 -24.36 -30.16
CA LEU A 587 -8.30 -24.80 -30.32
C LEU A 587 -8.66 -25.77 -29.20
N GLY A 588 -9.56 -25.38 -28.30
CA GLY A 588 -9.97 -26.17 -27.13
C GLY A 588 -9.52 -25.63 -25.76
N LYS A 589 -8.81 -24.50 -25.71
CA LYS A 589 -8.54 -23.77 -24.46
C LYS A 589 -9.32 -22.45 -24.47
N PRO A 590 -10.48 -22.39 -23.81
CA PRO A 590 -11.22 -21.14 -23.70
C PRO A 590 -10.38 -20.05 -23.02
N GLU A 591 -10.61 -18.79 -23.42
CA GLU A 591 -9.89 -17.62 -22.93
C GLU A 591 -10.86 -16.49 -22.58
N ILE A 592 -10.48 -15.67 -21.60
CA ILE A 592 -11.18 -14.42 -21.25
C ILE A 592 -10.17 -13.28 -21.12
N ILE A 593 -10.54 -12.11 -21.65
CA ILE A 593 -9.72 -10.89 -21.59
C ILE A 593 -10.26 -9.98 -20.48
N ARG A 594 -9.39 -9.62 -19.53
CA ARG A 594 -9.68 -8.65 -18.46
C ARG A 594 -8.59 -7.57 -18.43
N GLY A 595 -8.95 -6.36 -18.86
CA GLY A 595 -7.99 -5.26 -18.97
C GLY A 595 -6.89 -5.58 -19.99
N LYS A 596 -5.64 -5.71 -19.52
CA LYS A 596 -4.48 -6.11 -20.35
C LYS A 596 -4.14 -7.60 -20.25
N ARG A 597 -4.84 -8.36 -19.40
CA ARG A 597 -4.55 -9.76 -19.12
C ARG A 597 -5.48 -10.67 -19.90
N ILE A 598 -4.94 -11.82 -20.30
CA ILE A 598 -5.68 -12.89 -20.95
C ILE A 598 -5.59 -14.11 -20.03
N PHE A 599 -6.71 -14.55 -19.48
CA PHE A 599 -6.75 -15.77 -18.67
C PHE A 599 -7.19 -16.93 -19.55
N ARG A 600 -6.49 -18.06 -19.44
CA ARG A 600 -6.70 -19.26 -20.26
C ARG A 600 -6.92 -20.47 -19.37
N CYS A 601 -7.77 -21.39 -19.82
CA CYS A 601 -7.89 -22.70 -19.18
C CYS A 601 -6.49 -23.37 -19.09
N GLY A 602 -6.14 -23.88 -17.91
CA GLY A 602 -4.83 -24.42 -17.58
C GLY A 602 -3.83 -23.43 -16.98
N ASP A 603 -4.15 -22.13 -16.92
CA ASP A 603 -3.24 -21.14 -16.35
C ASP A 603 -3.02 -21.37 -14.85
N LYS A 604 -1.75 -21.27 -14.44
CA LYS A 604 -1.36 -21.19 -13.04
C LYS A 604 -1.59 -19.76 -12.55
N VAL A 605 -2.50 -19.59 -11.61
CA VAL A 605 -2.89 -18.29 -11.04
C VAL A 605 -2.56 -18.20 -9.55
N MET A 606 -2.46 -16.98 -9.06
CA MET A 606 -2.24 -16.64 -7.67
C MET A 606 -3.33 -15.67 -7.20
N GLN A 607 -3.97 -15.99 -6.09
CA GLN A 607 -4.90 -15.08 -5.42
C GLN A 607 -4.14 -13.87 -4.88
N ILE A 608 -4.64 -12.65 -5.12
CA ILE A 608 -4.02 -11.41 -4.62
C ILE A 608 -4.87 -10.64 -3.59
N LYS A 609 -6.11 -11.09 -3.36
CA LYS A 609 -7.02 -10.58 -2.31
C LYS A 609 -7.77 -11.74 -1.67
N ASN A 610 -8.10 -11.70 -0.39
CA ASN A 610 -8.84 -12.81 0.24
C ASN A 610 -10.25 -12.93 -0.38
N LYS A 611 -10.72 -14.16 -0.61
CA LYS A 611 -12.08 -14.50 -1.03
C LYS A 611 -12.48 -15.83 -0.39
N ASP A 612 -13.53 -15.81 0.42
CA ASP A 612 -13.97 -16.96 1.23
C ASP A 612 -12.82 -17.58 2.04
N ASP A 613 -12.49 -18.85 1.78
CA ASP A 613 -11.41 -19.65 2.36
C ASP A 613 -10.10 -19.63 1.53
N VAL A 614 -10.06 -18.86 0.44
CA VAL A 614 -8.86 -18.64 -0.38
C VAL A 614 -8.17 -17.35 0.05
N ASN A 615 -6.90 -17.49 0.45
CA ASN A 615 -6.12 -16.39 1.00
C ASN A 615 -5.22 -15.74 -0.06
N ASN A 616 -4.88 -14.47 0.14
CA ASN A 616 -3.85 -13.78 -0.63
C ASN A 616 -2.55 -14.59 -0.62
N GLY A 617 -2.06 -14.90 -1.81
CA GLY A 617 -0.91 -15.74 -2.04
C GLY A 617 -1.27 -17.16 -2.44
N ASP A 618 -2.47 -17.69 -2.24
CA ASP A 618 -2.79 -19.07 -2.66
C ASP A 618 -2.60 -19.27 -4.17
N ILE A 619 -1.99 -20.40 -4.58
CA ILE A 619 -1.88 -20.79 -6.00
C ILE A 619 -3.05 -21.68 -6.36
N GLY A 620 -3.61 -21.47 -7.56
CA GLY A 620 -4.55 -22.37 -8.17
C GLY A 620 -4.36 -22.50 -9.68
N TYR A 621 -5.20 -23.32 -10.29
CA TYR A 621 -5.23 -23.56 -11.73
C TYR A 621 -6.62 -23.27 -12.28
N ILE A 622 -6.70 -22.53 -13.39
CA ILE A 622 -7.96 -22.36 -14.10
C ILE A 622 -8.35 -23.71 -14.72
N ARG A 623 -9.48 -24.27 -14.30
CA ARG A 623 -9.97 -25.56 -14.80
C ARG A 623 -10.99 -25.42 -15.92
N ASN A 624 -11.80 -24.37 -15.88
CA ASN A 624 -12.82 -24.14 -16.88
C ASN A 624 -13.13 -22.65 -17.01
N ILE A 625 -13.51 -22.23 -18.21
CA ILE A 625 -14.06 -20.91 -18.50
C ILE A 625 -15.29 -21.17 -19.37
N SER A 626 -16.47 -20.86 -18.84
CA SER A 626 -17.76 -21.11 -19.48
C SER A 626 -18.59 -19.83 -19.57
N GLY A 627 -19.57 -19.79 -20.49
CA GLY A 627 -20.44 -18.63 -20.70
C GLY A 627 -19.90 -17.61 -21.70
N SER A 628 -20.65 -16.52 -21.91
CA SER A 628 -20.32 -15.48 -22.89
C SER A 628 -20.65 -14.07 -22.38
N GLY A 629 -19.73 -13.13 -22.55
CA GLY A 629 -19.96 -11.73 -22.19
C GLY A 629 -19.91 -11.49 -20.69
N GLU A 630 -20.99 -10.96 -20.12
CA GLU A 630 -21.09 -10.71 -18.68
C GLU A 630 -21.40 -11.99 -17.88
N ASP A 631 -21.95 -13.02 -18.52
CA ASP A 631 -22.27 -14.31 -17.89
C ASP A 631 -21.08 -15.30 -17.91
N THR A 632 -19.86 -14.82 -18.18
CA THR A 632 -18.68 -15.70 -18.21
C THR A 632 -18.21 -16.05 -16.79
N THR A 633 -18.15 -17.33 -16.46
CA THR A 633 -17.65 -17.84 -15.18
C THR A 633 -16.29 -18.51 -15.36
N VAL A 634 -15.34 -18.15 -14.49
CA VAL A 634 -14.00 -18.75 -14.44
C VAL A 634 -13.89 -19.62 -13.20
N GLN A 635 -13.63 -20.92 -13.40
CA GLN A 635 -13.46 -21.86 -12.30
C GLN A 635 -11.98 -22.11 -12.02
N VAL A 636 -11.56 -21.89 -10.78
CA VAL A 636 -10.17 -22.04 -10.31
C VAL A 636 -10.11 -23.09 -9.21
N ASP A 637 -9.17 -24.02 -9.38
CA ASP A 637 -8.84 -25.07 -8.43
C ASP A 637 -7.61 -24.68 -7.62
N PHE A 638 -7.78 -24.42 -6.32
CA PHE A 638 -6.69 -24.09 -5.40
C PHE A 638 -6.10 -25.32 -4.69
N GLY A 639 -6.48 -26.53 -5.11
CA GLY A 639 -6.12 -27.78 -4.45
C GLY A 639 -6.92 -28.04 -3.18
N ASP A 640 -6.79 -29.26 -2.65
CA ASP A 640 -7.39 -29.69 -1.38
C ASP A 640 -8.93 -29.51 -1.33
N GLY A 641 -9.60 -29.69 -2.48
CA GLY A 641 -11.06 -29.55 -2.61
C GLY A 641 -11.57 -28.11 -2.75
N ARG A 642 -10.70 -27.10 -2.72
CA ARG A 642 -11.08 -25.68 -2.81
C ARG A 642 -11.24 -25.22 -4.25
N MET A 643 -12.43 -25.47 -4.79
CA MET A 643 -12.87 -24.97 -6.08
C MET A 643 -13.62 -23.65 -5.92
N LYS A 644 -13.24 -22.62 -6.69
CA LYS A 644 -13.89 -21.30 -6.65
C LYS A 644 -14.25 -20.79 -8.02
N GLU A 645 -15.40 -20.13 -8.08
CA GLU A 645 -15.89 -19.47 -9.28
C GLU A 645 -15.65 -17.96 -9.17
N TYR A 646 -15.28 -17.37 -10.31
CA TYR A 646 -15.00 -15.95 -10.45
C TYR A 646 -15.80 -15.39 -11.61
N GLU A 647 -16.51 -14.31 -11.33
CA GLU A 647 -17.10 -13.47 -12.37
C GLU A 647 -16.02 -12.59 -13.04
N PRO A 648 -16.28 -12.03 -14.23
CA PRO A 648 -15.28 -11.24 -14.96
C PRO A 648 -14.78 -10.02 -14.18
N ALA A 649 -15.61 -9.44 -13.30
CA ALA A 649 -15.24 -8.33 -12.43
C ALA A 649 -14.29 -8.74 -11.30
N GLU A 650 -14.36 -9.99 -10.85
CA GLU A 650 -13.56 -10.52 -9.75
C GLU A 650 -12.18 -11.03 -10.20
N LEU A 651 -11.94 -11.18 -11.50
CA LEU A 651 -10.64 -11.57 -12.05
C LEU A 651 -9.50 -10.59 -11.68
N ASP A 652 -9.84 -9.37 -11.27
CA ASP A 652 -8.87 -8.41 -10.73
C ASP A 652 -8.28 -8.87 -9.37
N MET A 653 -8.86 -9.90 -8.74
CA MET A 653 -8.34 -10.58 -7.55
C MET A 653 -7.31 -11.68 -7.88
N LEU A 654 -7.07 -11.96 -9.16
CA LEU A 654 -6.12 -12.97 -9.63
C LEU A 654 -4.92 -12.33 -10.34
N ASP A 655 -3.76 -12.94 -10.19
CA ASP A 655 -2.57 -12.71 -10.99
C ASP A 655 -2.00 -14.04 -11.48
N PHE A 656 -1.01 -14.02 -12.38
CA PHE A 656 -0.33 -15.24 -12.79
C PHE A 656 0.64 -15.74 -11.70
N GLY A 657 0.76 -17.06 -11.59
CA GLY A 657 1.50 -17.76 -10.54
C GLY A 657 2.82 -18.40 -10.97
N TYR A 658 3.37 -18.06 -12.15
CA TYR A 658 4.63 -18.62 -12.66
C TYR A 658 5.87 -17.92 -12.08
N ALA A 659 5.80 -16.58 -11.97
CA ALA A 659 6.83 -15.73 -11.40
C ALA A 659 6.23 -14.80 -10.33
N PHE A 660 6.91 -14.62 -9.22
CA PHE A 660 6.43 -13.74 -8.15
C PHE A 660 7.59 -13.13 -7.37
N THR A 661 7.26 -12.13 -6.55
CA THR A 661 8.26 -11.42 -5.75
C THR A 661 8.73 -12.27 -4.58
N VAL A 662 9.98 -12.08 -4.13
CA VAL A 662 10.52 -12.79 -2.95
C VAL A 662 9.63 -12.66 -1.71
N HIS A 663 9.04 -11.50 -1.45
CA HIS A 663 8.08 -11.31 -0.34
C HIS A 663 6.89 -12.27 -0.41
N LYS A 664 6.38 -12.56 -1.62
CA LYS A 664 5.24 -13.47 -1.81
C LYS A 664 5.62 -14.94 -1.69
N SER A 665 6.91 -15.27 -1.63
CA SER A 665 7.39 -16.65 -1.42
C SER A 665 7.64 -16.99 0.05
N GLN A 666 7.50 -16.03 0.97
CA GLN A 666 7.61 -16.27 2.41
C GLN A 666 6.61 -17.35 2.86
N GLY A 667 7.02 -18.17 3.84
CA GLY A 667 6.28 -19.35 4.29
C GLY A 667 6.24 -20.53 3.30
N SER A 668 6.79 -20.39 2.08
CA SER A 668 6.74 -21.44 1.03
C SER A 668 8.12 -22.04 0.76
N GLU A 669 8.17 -23.25 0.20
CA GLU A 669 9.42 -23.89 -0.20
C GLU A 669 9.23 -24.70 -1.48
N TYR A 670 10.29 -24.78 -2.29
CA TYR A 670 10.28 -25.38 -3.63
C TYR A 670 11.49 -26.30 -3.79
N LYS A 671 11.39 -27.32 -4.66
CA LYS A 671 12.55 -28.17 -4.98
C LYS A 671 13.62 -27.38 -5.71
N SER A 672 13.21 -26.58 -6.70
CA SER A 672 14.07 -25.71 -7.48
C SER A 672 13.64 -24.26 -7.42
N VAL A 673 14.60 -23.36 -7.23
CA VAL A 673 14.36 -21.91 -7.16
C VAL A 673 15.28 -21.20 -8.15
N ILE A 674 14.67 -20.40 -9.02
CA ILE A 674 15.35 -19.52 -9.96
C ILE A 674 15.20 -18.09 -9.43
N ILE A 675 16.31 -17.36 -9.33
CA ILE A 675 16.35 -16.01 -8.75
C ILE A 675 16.92 -15.05 -9.78
N ASN A 676 16.18 -13.99 -10.09
CA ASN A 676 16.66 -12.92 -10.96
C ASN A 676 17.30 -11.78 -10.15
N LEU A 677 18.53 -11.38 -10.45
CA LEU A 677 19.22 -10.25 -9.80
C LEU A 677 19.92 -9.33 -10.81
N GLN A 678 19.42 -8.11 -10.96
CA GLN A 678 19.96 -7.10 -11.87
C GLN A 678 20.36 -5.85 -11.07
N CYS A 679 21.38 -5.11 -11.51
CA CYS A 679 21.78 -3.86 -10.85
C CYS A 679 20.67 -2.80 -10.90
N ALA A 680 19.80 -2.84 -11.91
CA ALA A 680 18.62 -1.99 -11.97
C ALA A 680 17.65 -2.20 -10.79
N HIS A 681 17.77 -3.30 -10.06
CA HIS A 681 16.97 -3.58 -8.88
C HIS A 681 17.56 -3.00 -7.58
N TYR A 682 18.59 -2.15 -7.67
CA TYR A 682 19.41 -1.63 -6.57
C TYR A 682 18.67 -1.33 -5.26
N ASN A 683 17.52 -0.66 -5.32
CA ASN A 683 16.79 -0.27 -4.10
C ASN A 683 16.37 -1.48 -3.26
N MET A 684 16.04 -2.61 -3.90
CA MET A 684 15.59 -3.84 -3.22
C MET A 684 16.72 -4.85 -2.99
N LEU A 685 17.93 -4.62 -3.52
CA LEU A 685 19.07 -5.53 -3.34
C LEU A 685 19.60 -5.46 -1.91
N THR A 686 18.99 -6.20 -1.00
CA THR A 686 19.39 -6.30 0.41
C THR A 686 19.75 -7.74 0.78
N ARG A 687 20.52 -7.91 1.86
CA ARG A 687 20.93 -9.22 2.36
C ARG A 687 19.73 -10.08 2.76
N PRO A 688 18.73 -9.57 3.50
CA PRO A 688 17.54 -10.36 3.84
C PRO A 688 16.76 -10.80 2.60
N LEU A 689 16.68 -9.98 1.54
CA LEU A 689 16.01 -10.36 0.29
C LEU A 689 16.67 -11.59 -0.34
N ILE A 690 17.99 -11.54 -0.56
CA ILE A 690 18.69 -12.66 -1.21
C ILE A 690 18.72 -13.89 -0.31
N TYR A 691 18.92 -13.72 1.00
CA TYR A 691 18.87 -14.81 1.97
C TYR A 691 17.49 -15.50 1.96
N THR A 692 16.41 -14.72 1.98
CA THR A 692 15.04 -15.26 1.90
C THR A 692 14.81 -16.00 0.59
N ALA A 693 15.29 -15.47 -0.54
CA ALA A 693 15.11 -16.07 -1.85
C ALA A 693 15.81 -17.44 -1.98
N ILE A 694 17.10 -17.54 -1.61
CA ILE A 694 17.85 -18.79 -1.73
C ILE A 694 17.32 -19.88 -0.79
N THR A 695 16.82 -19.48 0.37
CA THR A 695 16.33 -20.42 1.39
C THR A 695 14.98 -21.04 1.08
N ARG A 696 14.31 -20.55 0.02
CA ARG A 696 13.11 -21.20 -0.52
C ARG A 696 13.46 -22.52 -1.23
N GLY A 697 14.70 -22.70 -1.70
CA GLY A 697 15.13 -23.90 -2.44
C GLY A 697 15.51 -25.06 -1.54
N LYS A 698 15.02 -26.27 -1.86
CA LYS A 698 15.37 -27.53 -1.17
C LYS A 698 16.53 -28.25 -1.84
N GLU A 699 16.50 -28.38 -3.16
CA GLU A 699 17.42 -29.24 -3.92
C GLU A 699 18.31 -28.43 -4.88
N ARG A 700 17.75 -27.40 -5.54
CA ARG A 700 18.49 -26.58 -6.51
C ARG A 700 18.18 -25.09 -6.38
N VAL A 701 19.21 -24.25 -6.45
CA VAL A 701 19.09 -22.80 -6.56
C VAL A 701 19.92 -22.30 -7.74
N ALA A 702 19.31 -21.51 -8.62
CA ALA A 702 19.99 -20.87 -9.73
C ALA A 702 19.76 -19.36 -9.70
N ILE A 703 20.83 -18.59 -9.65
CA ILE A 703 20.78 -17.13 -9.70
C ILE A 703 21.15 -16.69 -11.13
N VAL A 704 20.25 -15.97 -11.79
CA VAL A 704 20.47 -15.41 -13.13
C VAL A 704 20.60 -13.90 -13.02
N GLY A 705 21.70 -13.34 -13.51
CA GLY A 705 21.87 -11.89 -13.61
C GLY A 705 23.29 -11.40 -13.39
N GLU A 706 23.45 -10.28 -12.70
CA GLU A 706 24.74 -9.60 -12.53
C GLU A 706 25.44 -9.97 -11.23
N LYS A 707 26.72 -10.36 -11.32
CA LYS A 707 27.53 -10.68 -10.13
C LYS A 707 27.68 -9.46 -9.21
N ARG A 708 27.73 -8.27 -9.81
CA ARG A 708 27.72 -7.00 -9.07
C ARG A 708 26.45 -6.83 -8.24
N ALA A 709 25.28 -7.15 -8.79
CA ALA A 709 24.01 -7.08 -8.07
C ALA A 709 23.97 -8.03 -6.87
N LEU A 710 24.47 -9.27 -7.05
CA LEU A 710 24.62 -10.23 -5.97
C LEU A 710 25.54 -9.71 -4.85
N CYS A 711 26.72 -9.19 -5.21
CA CYS A 711 27.65 -8.61 -4.22
C CYS A 711 27.05 -7.41 -3.49
N ILE A 712 26.32 -6.52 -4.19
CA ILE A 712 25.59 -5.41 -3.57
C ILE A 712 24.58 -5.96 -2.56
N ALA A 713 23.75 -6.93 -2.95
CA ALA A 713 22.75 -7.51 -2.07
C ALA A 713 23.38 -8.13 -0.80
N ILE A 714 24.46 -8.90 -0.94
CA ILE A 714 25.13 -9.54 0.21
C ILE A 714 25.75 -8.51 1.16
N LYS A 715 26.42 -7.49 0.62
CA LYS A 715 27.09 -6.47 1.42
C LYS A 715 26.13 -5.47 2.05
N LYS A 716 25.02 -5.18 1.38
CA LYS A 716 23.95 -4.32 1.91
C LYS A 716 23.20 -5.07 3.01
N THR A 717 23.73 -5.01 4.23
CA THR A 717 22.88 -5.09 5.43
C THR A 717 21.79 -4.04 5.31
N ASP A 718 20.64 -4.25 5.94
CA ASP A 718 19.64 -3.19 6.14
C ASP A 718 20.34 -2.04 6.89
N THR A 719 20.95 -1.15 6.11
CA THR A 719 21.76 0.00 6.55
C THR A 719 20.87 1.20 6.78
N GLU A 720 19.60 1.11 6.39
CA GLU A 720 18.53 1.79 7.07
C GLU A 720 17.91 0.76 8.03
N LYS A 721 18.45 0.65 9.25
CA LYS A 721 17.71 0.03 10.35
C LYS A 721 16.29 0.60 10.25
N ARG A 722 15.27 -0.28 10.22
CA ARG A 722 13.88 0.21 10.30
C ARG A 722 13.81 1.17 11.47
N GLY A 723 13.14 2.30 11.25
CA GLY A 723 13.04 3.32 12.28
C GLY A 723 12.10 2.81 13.34
N THR A 724 12.63 2.21 14.39
CA THR A 724 11.91 1.67 15.54
C THR A 724 12.81 1.84 16.74
N CYS A 725 12.20 2.03 17.91
CA CYS A 725 12.88 2.01 19.19
C CYS A 725 12.25 1.02 20.18
N LEU A 726 11.56 -0.01 19.67
CA LEU A 726 10.94 -1.04 20.49
C LEU A 726 11.97 -1.74 21.40
N ALA A 727 13.17 -2.08 20.91
CA ALA A 727 14.21 -2.70 21.74
C ALA A 727 14.60 -1.80 22.93
N GLN A 728 14.76 -0.51 22.69
CA GLN A 728 15.11 0.47 23.73
C GLN A 728 13.98 0.64 24.74
N ARG A 729 12.71 0.67 24.29
CA ARG A 729 11.55 0.74 25.19
C ARG A 729 11.47 -0.50 26.08
N LEU A 730 11.68 -1.69 25.51
CA LEU A 730 11.73 -2.94 26.29
C LEU A 730 12.85 -2.93 27.32
N GLN A 731 14.02 -2.38 26.97
CA GLN A 731 15.15 -2.24 27.89
C GLN A 731 14.89 -1.26 29.04
N GLU A 732 14.04 -0.26 28.85
CA GLU A 732 13.64 0.69 29.90
C GLU A 732 12.55 0.11 30.82
N LEU A 733 11.66 -0.73 30.28
CA LEU A 733 10.52 -1.28 31.01
C LEU A 733 10.80 -2.59 31.78
N ILE A 734 11.68 -3.45 31.26
CA ILE A 734 12.08 -4.74 31.86
C ILE A 734 13.44 -4.57 32.51
#